data_AF-A0A922IGE9-F1
#
_entry.id   AF-A0A922IGE9-F1
#
_cell.length_a   1.000
_cell.length_b   1.000
_cell.length_c   1.000
_cell.angle_alpha   90.00
_cell.angle_beta   90.00
_cell.angle_gamma   90.00
#
_symmetry.space_group_name_H-M   'P 1'
#
loop_
_entity.id
_entity.type
_entity.pdbx_description
1 polymer ?
#
loop_
_entity_poly.entity_id
_entity_poly.type
_entity_poly.pdbx_seq_one_letter_code
_entity_poly.pdbx_strand_id
1 'polypeptide(L)'
;MADERSRPNLGVTEPISLSMPKESDIEATKALEDCLRKYQLVESEEELNKRCLILSQLNKTLKEWVKEISARKLPQHMADQMNGKIFTFGSYRLGVHTRDADIDTLIVVPRHIERVDFFATFPNHLKKISKCEYVRSVEEAFVPVMKTKIDGIELDILFSRLALKNISEVQDLRDATLLKNLDEKSVRSLNGCRVTDDILLLVPNHESFRLALRAVKFWAKRRGIYSNVLGYLGGVSWAMLVARTCQLYPNASASTLLQKFFLVFRQWPWPKPVLLRFNSDDFVNLGFPVWDPRENASDRFHLMPIITPSYPQQNSTFNVTNSTREILKEEFYHASSVADEIITGNWPWDSLFEPVAFFQKYRHYIAIIVSTQAEWTGLVESKIRILVQNLERHRPIEIAHVFPKSFNRKIPDSDESSAIKSSEIENESVNTNNGNNMKNDQNNSRNDVNMDKISCPNNESEKTTNDDNSGFDKKLGNGNDSSNQNGNLSVTTATSTTTASTDMQDQEDSNKNDSKMKEQKIWFIGLRFRKNEESNVDLTQDTRIFVETILNAAVTFFTDDMLIDIKHVKKRDLIHYLPPEEANTITISKKSKSSSNLGSTPNSEKKKRKIEHNNHNEEMGDSSGGDTSANTLKANKNEDSSVDIRKIRRNTSSSDPESATSVAATTSA
;
A
#
# COMPACT_ATOMS: atom_id res chain seq x y z
N MET A 1 6.40 -1.68 49.21
CA MET A 1 7.53 -1.28 48.36
C MET A 1 8.21 -2.55 47.89
N ALA A 2 8.10 -2.89 46.60
CA ALA A 2 9.00 -3.83 45.96
C ALA A 2 10.21 -3.04 45.45
N ASP A 3 11.39 -3.66 45.39
CA ASP A 3 12.63 -2.93 45.09
C ASP A 3 12.62 -2.39 43.64
N GLU A 4 12.84 -1.08 43.49
CA GLU A 4 12.94 -0.42 42.17
C GLU A 4 14.23 -0.80 41.43
N ARG A 5 15.21 -1.38 42.14
CA ARG A 5 16.56 -1.70 41.64
C ARG A 5 16.67 -3.00 40.83
N SER A 6 15.69 -3.33 39.98
CA SER A 6 15.86 -4.40 38.97
C SER A 6 14.86 -4.35 37.80
N ARG A 7 14.60 -3.17 37.24
CA ARG A 7 14.12 -3.09 35.84
C ARG A 7 15.35 -2.89 34.94
N PRO A 8 15.70 -3.85 34.07
CA PRO A 8 16.81 -3.65 33.14
C PRO A 8 16.47 -2.47 32.21
N ASN A 9 17.46 -1.66 31.87
CA ASN A 9 17.25 -0.56 30.93
C ASN A 9 16.81 -1.13 29.57
N LEU A 10 15.61 -0.75 29.12
CA LEU A 10 15.03 -1.21 27.86
C LEU A 10 15.47 -0.28 26.74
N GLY A 11 16.45 -0.70 25.93
CA GLY A 11 16.85 0.01 24.72
C GLY A 11 18.35 0.12 24.53
N VAL A 12 18.75 0.95 23.57
CA VAL A 12 20.16 1.20 23.19
C VAL A 12 20.78 2.45 23.84
N THR A 13 20.06 3.08 24.78
CA THR A 13 20.54 4.24 25.57
C THR A 13 19.82 4.26 26.91
N GLU A 14 20.33 5.04 27.87
CA GLU A 14 19.54 5.49 29.02
C GLU A 14 18.26 6.25 28.61
N PRO A 15 17.21 6.24 29.45
CA PRO A 15 16.02 7.07 29.28
C PRO A 15 16.34 8.58 29.36
N ILE A 16 15.54 9.40 28.68
CA ILE A 16 15.64 10.87 28.74
C ILE A 16 14.94 11.41 30.01
N SER A 17 13.89 10.75 30.49
CA SER A 17 13.29 11.06 31.79
C SER A 17 12.58 9.86 32.41
N LEU A 18 12.76 9.71 33.73
CA LEU A 18 12.04 8.76 34.58
C LEU A 18 10.84 9.39 35.32
N SER A 19 10.48 10.64 35.01
CA SER A 19 9.37 11.34 35.66
C SER A 19 8.05 10.59 35.51
N MET A 20 7.33 10.43 36.62
CA MET A 20 5.94 9.99 36.64
C MET A 20 5.02 11.04 36.01
N PRO A 21 3.82 10.67 35.53
CA PRO A 21 2.85 11.62 34.99
C PRO A 21 2.30 12.53 36.09
N LYS A 22 1.95 13.77 35.75
CA LYS A 22 1.18 14.67 36.61
C LYS A 22 -0.31 14.44 36.42
N GLU A 23 -1.14 15.00 37.30
CA GLU A 23 -2.60 14.94 37.16
C GLU A 23 -3.07 15.45 35.78
N SER A 24 -2.50 16.56 35.30
CA SER A 24 -2.75 17.11 33.96
C SER A 24 -2.38 16.15 32.82
N ASP A 25 -1.34 15.33 32.99
CA ASP A 25 -0.96 14.30 31.99
C ASP A 25 -1.96 13.13 32.00
N ILE A 26 -2.59 12.83 33.14
CA ILE A 26 -3.63 11.81 33.29
C ILE A 26 -4.95 12.32 32.70
N GLU A 27 -5.37 13.55 33.02
CA GLU A 27 -6.53 14.22 32.42
C GLU A 27 -6.41 14.29 30.89
N ALA A 28 -5.24 14.72 30.37
CA ALA A 28 -4.97 14.74 28.94
C ALA A 28 -4.94 13.34 28.31
N THR A 29 -4.58 12.29 29.05
CA THR A 29 -4.65 10.90 28.59
C THR A 29 -6.10 10.42 28.48
N LYS A 30 -6.94 10.73 29.47
CA LYS A 30 -8.38 10.42 29.43
C LYS A 30 -9.08 11.13 28.26
N ALA A 31 -8.77 12.41 28.05
CA ALA A 31 -9.27 13.15 26.89
C ALA A 31 -8.81 12.56 25.54
N LEU A 32 -7.61 11.95 25.49
CA LEU A 32 -7.13 11.21 24.32
C LEU A 32 -7.93 9.92 24.11
N GLU A 33 -8.19 9.14 25.16
CA GLU A 33 -9.03 7.93 25.07
C GLU A 33 -10.43 8.25 24.54
N ASP A 34 -11.10 9.24 25.11
CA ASP A 34 -12.47 9.60 24.72
C ASP A 34 -12.53 10.14 23.28
N CYS A 35 -11.49 10.86 22.84
CA CYS A 35 -11.32 11.23 21.43
C CYS A 35 -11.14 10.00 20.52
N LEU A 36 -10.32 9.02 20.90
CA LEU A 36 -10.11 7.80 20.10
C LEU A 36 -11.34 6.87 20.10
N ARG A 37 -12.12 6.82 21.18
CA ARG A 37 -13.43 6.15 21.28
C ARG A 37 -14.44 6.77 20.32
N LYS A 38 -14.54 8.11 20.28
CA LYS A 38 -15.37 8.89 19.34
C LYS A 38 -15.07 8.54 17.87
N TYR A 39 -13.82 8.23 17.53
CA TYR A 39 -13.41 7.78 16.19
C TYR A 39 -13.52 6.26 15.95
N GLN A 40 -14.12 5.49 16.87
CA GLN A 40 -14.30 4.02 16.77
C GLN A 40 -12.97 3.25 16.60
N LEU A 41 -11.88 3.75 17.20
CA LEU A 41 -10.53 3.17 17.11
C LEU A 41 -10.23 2.13 18.21
N VAL A 42 -11.25 1.81 19.02
CA VAL A 42 -11.25 0.76 20.03
C VAL A 42 -12.37 -0.20 19.64
N GLU A 43 -12.03 -1.47 19.45
CA GLU A 43 -12.96 -2.55 19.10
C GLU A 43 -13.81 -2.95 20.32
N SER A 44 -15.04 -3.42 20.10
CA SER A 44 -15.93 -3.84 21.18
C SER A 44 -15.53 -5.21 21.75
N GLU A 45 -15.96 -5.52 22.98
CA GLU A 45 -15.77 -6.86 23.56
C GLU A 45 -16.46 -7.96 22.74
N GLU A 46 -17.58 -7.65 22.08
CA GLU A 46 -18.28 -8.58 21.18
C GLU A 46 -17.43 -8.93 19.95
N GLU A 47 -16.81 -7.93 19.33
CA GLU A 47 -15.94 -8.10 18.15
C GLU A 47 -14.61 -8.78 18.53
N LEU A 48 -14.05 -8.47 19.71
CA LEU A 48 -12.90 -9.19 20.28
C LEU A 48 -13.23 -10.67 20.55
N ASN A 49 -14.37 -10.96 21.18
CA ASN A 49 -14.83 -12.34 21.42
C ASN A 49 -15.06 -13.09 20.09
N LYS A 50 -15.57 -12.40 19.06
CA LYS A 50 -15.73 -12.95 17.71
C LYS A 50 -14.39 -13.33 17.09
N ARG A 51 -13.36 -12.48 17.17
CA ARG A 51 -11.98 -12.81 16.72
C ARG A 51 -11.41 -14.02 17.46
N CYS A 52 -11.61 -14.09 18.78
CA CYS A 52 -11.19 -15.25 19.60
C CYS A 52 -11.89 -16.56 19.17
N LEU A 53 -13.18 -16.52 18.85
CA LEU A 53 -13.92 -17.69 18.36
C LEU A 53 -13.39 -18.18 17.00
N ILE A 54 -13.14 -17.27 16.05
CA ILE A 54 -12.58 -17.59 14.74
C ILE A 54 -11.18 -18.22 14.88
N LEU A 55 -10.32 -17.65 15.74
CA LEU A 55 -8.99 -18.21 16.02
C LEU A 55 -9.07 -19.60 16.67
N SER A 56 -10.05 -19.84 17.55
CA SER A 56 -10.29 -21.18 18.13
C SER A 56 -10.70 -22.21 17.06
N GLN A 57 -11.61 -21.84 16.15
CA GLN A 57 -12.03 -22.68 15.02
C GLN A 57 -10.88 -22.95 14.06
N LEU A 58 -10.06 -21.95 13.75
CA LEU A 58 -8.87 -22.08 12.91
C LEU A 58 -7.82 -23.00 13.57
N ASN A 59 -7.58 -22.87 14.88
CA ASN A 59 -6.65 -23.75 15.62
C ASN A 59 -7.13 -25.22 15.64
N LYS A 60 -8.44 -25.45 15.79
CA LYS A 60 -9.03 -26.80 15.65
C LYS A 60 -8.79 -27.35 14.25
N THR A 61 -9.13 -26.57 13.23
CA THR A 61 -8.97 -26.93 11.80
C THR A 61 -7.51 -27.23 11.44
N LEU A 62 -6.56 -26.47 11.99
CA LEU A 62 -5.12 -26.72 11.89
C LEU A 62 -4.74 -28.09 12.47
N LYS A 63 -5.19 -28.41 13.69
CA LYS A 63 -4.83 -29.66 14.36
C LYS A 63 -5.44 -30.89 13.68
N GLU A 64 -6.64 -30.77 13.12
CA GLU A 64 -7.24 -31.82 12.28
C GLU A 64 -6.43 -32.05 11.00
N TRP A 65 -6.10 -30.98 10.27
CA TRP A 65 -5.30 -31.05 9.04
C TRP A 65 -3.87 -31.59 9.29
N VAL A 66 -3.20 -31.16 10.36
CA VAL A 66 -1.86 -31.65 10.73
C VAL A 66 -1.85 -33.16 10.97
N LYS A 67 -2.91 -33.72 11.59
CA LYS A 67 -3.04 -35.17 11.77
C LYS A 67 -3.29 -35.89 10.44
N GLU A 68 -4.15 -35.34 9.58
CA GLU A 68 -4.42 -35.90 8.24
C GLU A 68 -3.15 -36.01 7.39
N ILE A 69 -2.36 -34.93 7.29
CA ILE A 69 -1.10 -34.94 6.53
C ILE A 69 -0.03 -35.81 7.22
N SER A 70 -0.01 -35.86 8.55
CA SER A 70 0.90 -36.75 9.29
C SER A 70 0.58 -38.23 9.03
N ALA A 71 -0.70 -38.63 8.97
CA ALA A 71 -1.10 -40.03 8.72
C ALA A 71 -0.72 -40.52 7.31
N ARG A 72 -0.57 -39.60 6.34
CA ARG A 72 -0.05 -39.91 4.99
C ARG A 72 1.48 -40.12 4.96
N LYS A 73 2.21 -39.63 5.97
CA LYS A 73 3.68 -39.55 5.99
C LYS A 73 4.34 -40.32 7.16
N LEU A 74 3.58 -40.76 8.15
CA LEU A 74 4.04 -41.37 9.41
C LEU A 74 3.06 -42.47 9.88
N PRO A 75 3.49 -43.43 10.73
CA PRO A 75 2.58 -44.40 11.34
C PRO A 75 1.48 -43.72 12.17
N GLN A 76 0.25 -44.25 12.11
CA GLN A 76 -0.95 -43.64 12.71
C GLN A 76 -0.75 -43.20 14.16
N HIS A 77 -0.20 -44.07 15.01
CA HIS A 77 0.03 -43.77 16.44
C HIS A 77 0.96 -42.58 16.69
N MET A 78 1.84 -42.23 15.73
CA MET A 78 2.66 -41.02 15.76
C MET A 78 1.89 -39.84 15.18
N ALA A 79 1.16 -40.04 14.09
CA ALA A 79 0.34 -39.01 13.45
C ALA A 79 -0.73 -38.44 14.40
N ASP A 80 -1.37 -39.29 15.21
CA ASP A 80 -2.36 -38.88 16.21
C ASP A 80 -1.77 -37.98 17.32
N GLN A 81 -0.45 -38.05 17.52
CA GLN A 81 0.30 -37.21 18.47
C GLN A 81 0.87 -35.94 17.83
N MET A 82 0.84 -35.82 16.50
CA MET A 82 1.35 -34.62 15.81
C MET A 82 0.44 -33.43 16.01
N ASN A 83 1.09 -32.27 16.13
CA ASN A 83 0.46 -31.02 16.52
C ASN A 83 1.03 -29.85 15.69
N GLY A 84 0.19 -28.86 15.46
CA GLY A 84 0.54 -27.57 14.88
C GLY A 84 -0.10 -26.46 15.69
N LYS A 85 0.46 -25.27 15.63
CA LYS A 85 0.03 -24.13 16.45
C LYS A 85 -0.16 -22.89 15.57
N ILE A 86 -1.29 -22.19 15.78
CA ILE A 86 -1.44 -20.82 15.28
C ILE A 86 -0.76 -19.83 16.22
N PHE A 87 -0.16 -18.81 15.62
CA PHE A 87 0.32 -17.61 16.31
C PHE A 87 -0.31 -16.41 15.61
N THR A 88 -0.66 -15.37 16.34
CA THR A 88 -1.02 -14.08 15.74
C THR A 88 0.15 -13.11 15.82
N PHE A 89 0.22 -12.17 14.89
CA PHE A 89 1.24 -11.12 14.90
C PHE A 89 0.62 -9.76 14.55
N GLY A 90 1.47 -8.79 14.21
CA GLY A 90 1.04 -7.50 13.68
C GLY A 90 0.05 -6.77 14.59
N SER A 91 -0.94 -6.10 13.99
CA SER A 91 -1.70 -5.11 14.75
C SER A 91 -2.70 -5.70 15.76
N TYR A 92 -3.22 -6.90 15.49
CA TYR A 92 -4.07 -7.65 16.41
C TYR A 92 -3.28 -8.14 17.64
N ARG A 93 -2.12 -8.79 17.43
CA ARG A 93 -1.27 -9.29 18.53
C ARG A 93 -0.71 -8.15 19.41
N LEU A 94 -0.37 -7.00 18.82
CA LEU A 94 0.00 -5.81 19.57
C LEU A 94 -1.16 -5.25 20.43
N GLY A 95 -2.42 -5.57 20.10
CA GLY A 95 -3.61 -5.02 20.76
C GLY A 95 -3.89 -3.57 20.34
N VAL A 96 -3.61 -3.22 19.08
CA VAL A 96 -3.80 -1.89 18.47
C VAL A 96 -4.49 -1.98 17.09
N HIS A 97 -5.21 -3.06 16.84
CA HIS A 97 -6.10 -3.18 15.68
C HIS A 97 -7.31 -2.24 15.82
N THR A 98 -7.97 -2.02 14.69
CA THR A 98 -9.24 -1.28 14.56
C THR A 98 -10.31 -2.24 14.06
N ARG A 99 -11.58 -1.86 14.17
CA ARG A 99 -12.73 -2.67 13.73
C ARG A 99 -12.52 -3.40 12.39
N ASP A 100 -12.20 -2.66 11.35
CA ASP A 100 -12.03 -3.20 9.98
C ASP A 100 -10.63 -3.76 9.70
N ALA A 101 -9.86 -4.10 10.74
CA ALA A 101 -8.53 -4.70 10.59
C ALA A 101 -8.59 -6.23 10.40
N ASP A 102 -7.62 -6.70 9.64
CA ASP A 102 -7.25 -8.09 9.42
C ASP A 102 -6.66 -8.76 10.67
N ILE A 103 -6.64 -10.11 10.67
CA ILE A 103 -5.88 -10.91 11.63
C ILE A 103 -4.66 -11.54 10.94
N ASP A 104 -3.53 -10.83 11.05
CA ASP A 104 -2.18 -11.34 10.85
C ASP A 104 -1.97 -12.68 11.60
N THR A 105 -1.92 -13.80 10.88
CA THR A 105 -1.86 -15.15 11.46
C THR A 105 -0.74 -16.00 10.85
N LEU A 106 0.01 -16.72 11.67
CA LEU A 106 1.05 -17.67 11.25
C LEU A 106 0.68 -19.08 11.71
N ILE A 107 0.65 -20.02 10.77
CA ILE A 107 0.60 -21.46 11.04
C ILE A 107 2.02 -22.00 11.18
N VAL A 108 2.30 -22.68 12.28
CA VAL A 108 3.58 -23.34 12.56
C VAL A 108 3.38 -24.86 12.66
N VAL A 109 4.14 -25.61 11.86
CA VAL A 109 4.04 -27.08 11.74
C VAL A 109 5.38 -27.82 11.91
N PRO A 110 5.36 -29.13 12.21
CA PRO A 110 6.57 -29.94 12.30
C PRO A 110 7.24 -30.20 10.94
N ARG A 111 8.50 -30.63 10.97
CA ARG A 111 9.42 -30.71 9.83
C ARG A 111 8.98 -31.54 8.61
N HIS A 112 7.98 -32.43 8.74
CA HIS A 112 7.49 -33.32 7.68
C HIS A 112 6.28 -32.77 6.90
N ILE A 113 5.68 -31.68 7.38
CA ILE A 113 4.57 -30.98 6.69
C ILE A 113 5.16 -29.81 5.92
N GLU A 114 4.91 -29.76 4.61
CA GLU A 114 5.59 -28.89 3.65
C GLU A 114 4.66 -27.80 3.13
N ARG A 115 5.25 -26.77 2.50
CA ARG A 115 4.49 -25.63 1.93
C ARG A 115 3.52 -26.06 0.83
N VAL A 116 3.89 -27.10 0.07
CA VAL A 116 3.03 -27.73 -0.94
C VAL A 116 1.81 -28.41 -0.30
N ASP A 117 1.98 -29.13 0.82
CA ASP A 117 0.85 -29.70 1.57
C ASP A 117 -0.13 -28.59 1.96
N PHE A 118 0.39 -27.47 2.49
CA PHE A 118 -0.38 -26.31 2.94
C PHE A 118 -1.21 -25.72 1.80
N PHE A 119 -0.59 -25.28 0.70
CA PHE A 119 -1.34 -24.64 -0.39
C PHE A 119 -2.25 -25.62 -1.16
N ALA A 120 -1.91 -26.90 -1.26
CA ALA A 120 -2.74 -27.89 -1.96
C ALA A 120 -3.95 -28.38 -1.15
N THR A 121 -3.86 -28.49 0.18
CA THR A 121 -4.87 -29.20 0.98
C THR A 121 -5.49 -28.40 2.14
N PHE A 122 -4.83 -27.34 2.64
CA PHE A 122 -5.41 -26.50 3.69
C PHE A 122 -6.57 -25.59 3.21
N PRO A 123 -6.67 -25.12 1.94
CA PRO A 123 -7.85 -24.38 1.48
C PRO A 123 -9.15 -25.18 1.61
N ASN A 124 -9.06 -26.50 1.41
CA ASN A 124 -10.20 -27.41 1.53
C ASN A 124 -10.56 -27.69 3.01
N HIS A 125 -9.71 -27.32 3.95
CA HIS A 125 -9.98 -27.33 5.38
C HIS A 125 -10.59 -26.01 5.85
N LEU A 126 -10.05 -24.86 5.41
CA LEU A 126 -10.64 -23.55 5.69
C LEU A 126 -12.09 -23.43 5.19
N LYS A 127 -12.38 -23.96 3.99
CA LYS A 127 -13.75 -24.02 3.43
C LYS A 127 -14.75 -24.84 4.25
N LYS A 128 -14.31 -25.65 5.22
CA LYS A 128 -15.18 -26.38 6.18
C LYS A 128 -15.56 -25.52 7.39
N ILE A 129 -14.88 -24.39 7.62
CA ILE A 129 -15.19 -23.48 8.73
C ILE A 129 -16.50 -22.73 8.40
N SER A 130 -17.44 -22.74 9.36
CA SER A 130 -18.71 -22.05 9.20
C SER A 130 -18.51 -20.56 8.94
N LYS A 131 -19.29 -20.00 8.02
CA LYS A 131 -19.17 -18.60 7.54
C LYS A 131 -17.81 -18.24 6.90
N CYS A 132 -17.02 -19.19 6.41
CA CYS A 132 -15.92 -18.91 5.48
C CYS A 132 -16.50 -18.39 4.14
N GLU A 133 -16.19 -17.14 3.79
CA GLU A 133 -16.73 -16.45 2.61
C GLU A 133 -15.90 -16.76 1.34
N TYR A 134 -14.58 -16.77 1.45
CA TYR A 134 -13.64 -17.09 0.37
C TYR A 134 -12.31 -17.59 0.92
N VAL A 135 -11.53 -18.29 0.08
CA VAL A 135 -10.11 -18.61 0.33
C VAL A 135 -9.31 -18.36 -0.96
N ARG A 136 -8.27 -17.54 -0.89
CA ARG A 136 -7.36 -17.21 -2.01
C ARG A 136 -5.91 -17.44 -1.59
N SER A 137 -5.22 -18.35 -2.27
CA SER A 137 -3.78 -18.58 -2.10
C SER A 137 -2.95 -17.61 -2.96
N VAL A 138 -1.83 -17.14 -2.43
CA VAL A 138 -0.82 -16.36 -3.16
C VAL A 138 0.58 -16.89 -2.80
N GLU A 139 1.04 -17.93 -3.51
CA GLU A 139 2.27 -18.66 -3.19
C GLU A 139 3.56 -17.96 -3.66
N GLU A 140 3.48 -17.19 -4.75
CA GLU A 140 4.63 -16.44 -5.32
C GLU A 140 4.77 -15.01 -4.78
N ALA A 141 4.06 -14.68 -3.70
CA ALA A 141 4.37 -13.48 -2.93
C ALA A 141 5.74 -13.59 -2.23
N PHE A 142 6.36 -12.43 -1.98
CA PHE A 142 7.64 -12.30 -1.25
C PHE A 142 7.60 -12.98 0.13
N VAL A 143 6.41 -12.99 0.76
CA VAL A 143 6.03 -13.92 1.82
C VAL A 143 4.75 -14.63 1.36
N PRO A 144 4.74 -15.96 1.17
CA PRO A 144 3.55 -16.69 0.74
C PRO A 144 2.41 -16.55 1.76
N VAL A 145 1.20 -16.26 1.27
CA VAL A 145 0.03 -15.98 2.12
C VAL A 145 -1.23 -16.65 1.56
N MET A 146 -2.10 -17.09 2.46
CA MET A 146 -3.46 -17.53 2.15
C MET A 146 -4.44 -16.54 2.79
N LYS A 147 -5.16 -15.78 1.95
CA LYS A 147 -6.17 -14.81 2.39
C LYS A 147 -7.52 -15.49 2.49
N THR A 148 -8.21 -15.30 3.60
CA THR A 148 -9.57 -15.81 3.83
C THR A 148 -10.39 -14.77 4.57
N LYS A 149 -11.71 -14.85 4.47
CA LYS A 149 -12.63 -14.06 5.29
C LYS A 149 -13.64 -14.97 5.96
N ILE A 150 -13.81 -14.82 7.27
CA ILE A 150 -14.64 -15.70 8.11
C ILE A 150 -15.53 -14.81 8.98
N ASP A 151 -16.85 -14.97 8.85
CA ASP A 151 -17.85 -14.20 9.60
C ASP A 151 -17.59 -12.67 9.54
N GLY A 152 -17.34 -12.14 8.34
CA GLY A 152 -17.04 -10.72 8.14
C GLY A 152 -15.60 -10.28 8.38
N ILE A 153 -14.76 -11.08 9.06
CA ILE A 153 -13.40 -10.70 9.46
C ILE A 153 -12.37 -11.32 8.51
N GLU A 154 -11.42 -10.52 8.01
CA GLU A 154 -10.34 -10.97 7.13
C GLU A 154 -9.15 -11.55 7.91
N LEU A 155 -8.51 -12.59 7.38
CA LEU A 155 -7.33 -13.22 7.94
C LEU A 155 -6.26 -13.44 6.86
N ASP A 156 -5.05 -13.00 7.16
CA ASP A 156 -3.85 -13.27 6.36
C ASP A 156 -3.08 -14.40 7.02
N ILE A 157 -3.16 -15.59 6.43
CA ILE A 157 -2.60 -16.82 6.99
C ILE A 157 -1.27 -17.13 6.30
N LEU A 158 -0.17 -16.89 7.00
CA LEU A 158 1.19 -17.29 6.65
C LEU A 158 1.47 -18.74 7.10
N PHE A 159 2.47 -19.37 6.49
CA PHE A 159 2.90 -20.73 6.82
C PHE A 159 4.41 -20.79 7.08
N SER A 160 4.82 -21.45 8.18
CA SER A 160 6.21 -21.82 8.38
C SER A 160 6.35 -23.21 9.02
N ARG A 161 7.38 -23.94 8.57
CA ARG A 161 7.72 -25.29 9.00
C ARG A 161 9.00 -25.22 9.84
N LEU A 162 8.97 -25.65 11.10
CA LEU A 162 10.17 -25.69 11.94
C LEU A 162 10.92 -27.01 11.75
N ALA A 163 12.23 -27.02 12.01
CA ALA A 163 13.09 -28.22 11.98
C ALA A 163 12.79 -29.25 13.11
N LEU A 164 11.69 -29.07 13.85
CA LEU A 164 11.29 -29.87 15.00
C LEU A 164 10.50 -31.13 14.59
N LYS A 165 10.57 -32.18 15.43
CA LYS A 165 9.78 -33.42 15.22
C LYS A 165 8.28 -33.24 15.47
N ASN A 166 7.90 -32.33 16.36
CA ASN A 166 6.52 -31.99 16.71
C ASN A 166 6.48 -30.53 17.24
N ILE A 167 5.31 -29.89 17.33
CA ILE A 167 5.14 -28.52 17.88
C ILE A 167 4.49 -28.56 19.27
N SER A 168 5.10 -27.86 20.23
CA SER A 168 4.56 -27.72 21.59
C SER A 168 3.42 -26.70 21.67
N GLU A 169 2.41 -26.95 22.52
CA GLU A 169 1.40 -25.92 22.85
C GLU A 169 2.05 -24.65 23.41
N VAL A 170 3.09 -24.81 24.23
CA VAL A 170 3.90 -23.71 24.80
C VAL A 170 5.07 -23.29 23.92
N GLN A 171 5.08 -23.66 22.62
CA GLN A 171 6.14 -23.25 21.70
C GLN A 171 6.26 -21.72 21.65
N ASP A 172 7.49 -21.25 21.87
CA ASP A 172 7.95 -19.88 21.64
C ASP A 172 8.65 -19.81 20.27
N LEU A 173 8.67 -18.64 19.63
CA LEU A 173 9.30 -18.42 18.32
C LEU A 173 10.48 -17.44 18.39
N ARG A 174 10.76 -16.81 19.53
CA ARG A 174 11.82 -15.81 19.71
C ARG A 174 13.24 -16.38 19.61
N ASP A 175 13.43 -17.63 20.04
CA ASP A 175 14.71 -18.34 19.92
C ASP A 175 15.18 -18.36 18.45
N ALA A 176 16.31 -17.69 18.17
CA ALA A 176 16.87 -17.58 16.83
C ALA A 176 17.44 -18.91 16.30
N THR A 177 17.73 -19.90 17.16
CA THR A 177 18.17 -21.23 16.71
C THR A 177 17.08 -21.99 15.96
N LEU A 178 15.80 -21.65 16.17
CA LEU A 178 14.66 -22.20 15.43
C LEU A 178 14.70 -21.88 13.93
N LEU A 179 15.43 -20.83 13.52
CA LEU A 179 15.63 -20.47 12.12
C LEU A 179 16.67 -21.34 11.39
N LYS A 180 17.39 -22.21 12.12
CA LYS A 180 18.45 -23.05 11.55
C LYS A 180 17.88 -24.05 10.55
N ASN A 181 18.49 -24.09 9.36
CA ASN A 181 18.09 -24.94 8.23
C ASN A 181 16.67 -24.66 7.69
N LEU A 182 16.13 -23.45 7.88
CA LEU A 182 14.88 -23.00 7.26
C LEU A 182 15.13 -22.23 5.97
N ASP A 183 14.20 -22.32 5.02
CA ASP A 183 14.21 -21.53 3.79
C ASP A 183 13.75 -20.09 4.03
N GLU A 184 14.18 -19.16 3.18
CA GLU A 184 13.89 -17.73 3.34
C GLU A 184 12.40 -17.39 3.41
N LYS A 185 11.55 -18.02 2.57
CA LYS A 185 10.08 -17.83 2.62
C LYS A 185 9.58 -18.17 4.04
N SER A 186 10.09 -19.24 4.67
CA SER A 186 9.73 -19.65 6.03
C SER A 186 10.29 -18.74 7.15
N VAL A 187 11.50 -18.20 6.99
CA VAL A 187 12.09 -17.24 7.94
C VAL A 187 11.34 -15.91 7.92
N ARG A 188 11.02 -15.40 6.72
CA ARG A 188 10.21 -14.17 6.55
C ARG A 188 8.85 -14.29 7.23
N SER A 189 8.19 -15.46 7.11
CA SER A 189 6.92 -15.73 7.80
C SER A 189 7.06 -15.78 9.34
N LEU A 190 8.15 -16.32 9.89
CA LEU A 190 8.41 -16.33 11.34
C LEU A 190 8.72 -14.94 11.90
N ASN A 191 9.39 -14.10 11.11
CA ASN A 191 9.79 -12.76 11.55
C ASN A 191 8.60 -11.85 11.92
N GLY A 192 7.42 -12.06 11.32
CA GLY A 192 6.19 -11.34 11.73
C GLY A 192 5.88 -11.51 13.21
N CYS A 193 5.83 -12.77 13.69
CA CYS A 193 5.63 -13.08 15.11
C CYS A 193 6.79 -12.62 15.98
N ARG A 194 8.04 -12.94 15.59
CA ARG A 194 9.27 -12.62 16.36
C ARG A 194 9.36 -11.12 16.66
N VAL A 195 9.23 -10.28 15.63
CA VAL A 195 9.28 -8.82 15.76
C VAL A 195 8.13 -8.28 16.59
N THR A 196 6.94 -8.87 16.48
CA THR A 196 5.77 -8.41 17.24
C THR A 196 5.92 -8.70 18.74
N ASP A 197 6.38 -9.89 19.11
CA ASP A 197 6.60 -10.24 20.52
C ASP A 197 7.82 -9.52 21.11
N ASP A 198 8.90 -9.34 20.35
CA ASP A 198 10.06 -8.54 20.78
C ASP A 198 9.69 -7.06 21.01
N ILE A 199 8.83 -6.46 20.17
CA ILE A 199 8.31 -5.09 20.41
C ILE A 199 7.57 -5.01 21.74
N LEU A 200 6.76 -6.02 22.09
CA LEU A 200 6.04 -6.04 23.37
C LEU A 200 6.99 -6.21 24.57
N LEU A 201 8.05 -7.00 24.43
CA LEU A 201 9.05 -7.21 25.48
C LEU A 201 9.98 -6.00 25.69
N LEU A 202 10.15 -5.16 24.66
CA LEU A 202 11.03 -4.00 24.65
C LEU A 202 10.31 -2.68 25.04
N VAL A 203 9.06 -2.74 25.52
CA VAL A 203 8.32 -1.58 26.04
C VAL A 203 7.99 -1.70 27.54
N PRO A 204 8.23 -0.65 28.35
CA PRO A 204 8.08 -0.70 29.81
C PRO A 204 6.64 -0.65 30.32
N ASN A 205 5.69 -0.15 29.51
CA ASN A 205 4.26 -0.14 29.80
C ASN A 205 3.46 -0.43 28.52
N HIS A 206 2.76 -1.57 28.50
CA HIS A 206 2.00 -2.03 27.33
C HIS A 206 0.74 -1.18 27.06
N GLU A 207 0.12 -0.61 28.09
CA GLU A 207 -1.12 0.17 27.98
C GLU A 207 -0.84 1.55 27.37
N SER A 208 0.11 2.29 27.94
CA SER A 208 0.54 3.59 27.42
C SER A 208 1.11 3.47 26.00
N PHE A 209 1.88 2.40 25.72
CA PHE A 209 2.32 2.04 24.38
C PHE A 209 1.15 1.82 23.40
N ARG A 210 0.17 0.98 23.76
CA ARG A 210 -0.99 0.68 22.90
C ARG A 210 -1.84 1.90 22.59
N LEU A 211 -2.07 2.75 23.59
CA LEU A 211 -2.88 3.96 23.44
C LEU A 211 -2.16 5.01 22.57
N ALA A 212 -0.87 5.26 22.82
CA ALA A 212 -0.05 6.13 21.97
C ALA A 212 0.07 5.59 20.53
N LEU A 213 0.22 4.27 20.35
CA LEU A 213 0.31 3.65 19.01
C LEU A 213 -1.03 3.67 18.25
N ARG A 214 -2.18 3.57 18.93
CA ARG A 214 -3.49 3.85 18.29
C ARG A 214 -3.54 5.29 17.76
N ALA A 215 -3.17 6.27 18.58
CA ALA A 215 -3.14 7.67 18.20
C ALA A 215 -2.18 7.93 17.02
N VAL A 216 -0.94 7.43 17.08
CA VAL A 216 0.05 7.58 15.99
C VAL A 216 -0.41 6.90 14.70
N LYS A 217 -0.98 5.68 14.75
CA LYS A 217 -1.54 5.01 13.56
C LYS A 217 -2.69 5.81 12.94
N PHE A 218 -3.57 6.38 13.77
CA PHE A 218 -4.71 7.17 13.28
C PHE A 218 -4.25 8.50 12.68
N TRP A 219 -3.39 9.24 13.39
CA TRP A 219 -2.70 10.42 12.89
C TRP A 219 -2.02 10.15 11.53
N ALA A 220 -1.16 9.13 11.44
CA ALA A 220 -0.44 8.82 10.21
C ALA A 220 -1.37 8.48 9.02
N LYS A 221 -2.49 7.80 9.26
CA LYS A 221 -3.54 7.58 8.25
C LYS A 221 -4.20 8.90 7.82
N ARG A 222 -4.61 9.74 8.78
CA ARG A 222 -5.29 11.03 8.54
C ARG A 222 -4.38 12.06 7.85
N ARG A 223 -3.08 12.03 8.13
CA ARG A 223 -2.05 12.89 7.51
C ARG A 223 -1.50 12.35 6.19
N GLY A 224 -1.99 11.21 5.69
CA GLY A 224 -1.60 10.67 4.39
C GLY A 224 -0.18 10.09 4.32
N ILE A 225 0.35 9.61 5.45
CA ILE A 225 1.75 9.11 5.60
C ILE A 225 1.81 7.65 6.08
N TYR A 226 0.77 6.87 5.81
CA TYR A 226 0.65 5.45 6.20
C TYR A 226 0.55 4.55 4.96
N SER A 227 1.71 4.14 4.42
CA SER A 227 1.84 3.05 3.43
C SER A 227 3.32 2.72 3.19
N ASN A 228 3.77 1.51 3.54
CA ASN A 228 5.13 1.07 3.23
C ASN A 228 5.35 0.89 1.71
N VAL A 229 4.33 0.45 0.98
CA VAL A 229 4.42 0.18 -0.47
C VAL A 229 4.75 1.47 -1.24
N LEU A 230 4.12 2.57 -0.85
CA LEU A 230 4.25 3.89 -1.47
C LEU A 230 5.38 4.74 -0.86
N GLY A 231 6.24 4.15 -0.02
CA GLY A 231 7.44 4.79 0.51
C GLY A 231 7.26 5.62 1.78
N TYR A 232 6.15 5.46 2.51
CA TYR A 232 6.01 5.95 3.88
C TYR A 232 6.22 4.79 4.89
N LEU A 233 5.78 4.97 6.14
CA LEU A 233 5.92 3.96 7.20
C LEU A 233 4.73 3.00 7.21
N GLY A 234 5.03 1.70 7.38
CA GLY A 234 4.04 0.66 7.66
C GLY A 234 3.73 0.51 9.15
N GLY A 235 2.75 -0.33 9.49
CA GLY A 235 2.29 -0.52 10.87
C GLY A 235 3.39 -0.94 11.85
N VAL A 236 4.30 -1.83 11.44
CA VAL A 236 5.44 -2.26 12.28
C VAL A 236 6.47 -1.14 12.48
N SER A 237 6.73 -0.32 11.45
CA SER A 237 7.64 0.83 11.56
C SER A 237 7.10 1.87 12.55
N TRP A 238 5.81 2.18 12.49
CA TRP A 238 5.15 3.05 13.48
C TRP A 238 5.19 2.44 14.89
N ALA A 239 4.97 1.12 15.03
CA ALA A 239 5.08 0.43 16.31
C ALA A 239 6.49 0.55 16.91
N MET A 240 7.54 0.39 16.10
CA MET A 240 8.92 0.52 16.57
C MET A 240 9.30 1.96 16.93
N LEU A 241 8.79 2.97 16.20
CA LEU A 241 8.98 4.37 16.60
C LEU A 241 8.33 4.67 17.97
N VAL A 242 7.08 4.25 18.17
CA VAL A 242 6.38 4.46 19.46
C VAL A 242 7.05 3.67 20.59
N ALA A 243 7.46 2.43 20.34
CA ALA A 243 8.21 1.62 21.30
C ALA A 243 9.51 2.32 21.72
N ARG A 244 10.24 2.93 20.77
CA ARG A 244 11.46 3.69 21.09
C ARG A 244 11.16 4.94 21.94
N THR A 245 10.04 5.62 21.73
CA THR A 245 9.61 6.70 22.63
C THR A 245 9.31 6.16 24.04
N CYS A 246 8.63 5.02 24.17
CA CYS A 246 8.37 4.39 25.46
C CYS A 246 9.67 4.02 26.21
N GLN A 247 10.69 3.55 25.51
CA GLN A 247 12.03 3.31 26.09
C GLN A 247 12.68 4.58 26.64
N LEU A 248 12.53 5.70 25.93
CA LEU A 248 13.12 6.99 26.34
C LEU A 248 12.35 7.66 27.49
N TYR A 249 11.10 7.26 27.74
CA TYR A 249 10.20 7.84 28.74
C TYR A 249 9.37 6.74 29.46
N PRO A 250 10.01 5.82 30.21
CA PRO A 250 9.40 4.57 30.65
C PRO A 250 8.19 4.69 31.59
N ASN A 251 8.08 5.83 32.28
CA ASN A 251 7.03 6.10 33.26
C ASN A 251 5.94 7.06 32.73
N ALA A 252 6.03 7.50 31.48
CA ALA A 252 5.14 8.51 30.92
C ALA A 252 3.76 7.95 30.51
N SER A 253 2.72 8.77 30.66
CA SER A 253 1.36 8.47 30.18
C SER A 253 1.26 8.57 28.66
N ALA A 254 0.15 8.12 28.07
CA ALA A 254 0.00 8.12 26.61
C ALA A 254 -0.05 9.52 25.99
N SER A 255 -0.61 10.52 26.69
CA SER A 255 -0.59 11.92 26.24
C SER A 255 0.84 12.47 26.17
N THR A 256 1.62 12.29 27.24
CA THR A 256 3.02 12.69 27.30
C THR A 256 3.86 11.94 26.27
N LEU A 257 3.69 10.61 26.14
CA LEU A 257 4.37 9.80 25.11
C LEU A 257 4.06 10.29 23.69
N LEU A 258 2.81 10.68 23.40
CA LEU A 258 2.42 11.19 22.09
C LEU A 258 3.08 12.54 21.78
N GLN A 259 3.17 13.45 22.77
CA GLN A 259 3.96 14.68 22.63
C GLN A 259 5.45 14.38 22.42
N LYS A 260 6.05 13.51 23.25
CA LYS A 260 7.48 13.18 23.17
C LYS A 260 7.84 12.43 21.88
N PHE A 261 6.92 11.66 21.32
CA PHE A 261 7.09 10.99 20.02
C PHE A 261 7.35 12.01 18.91
N PHE A 262 6.53 13.06 18.80
CA PHE A 262 6.74 14.10 17.78
C PHE A 262 8.00 14.94 18.07
N LEU A 263 8.27 15.26 19.34
CA LEU A 263 9.50 15.95 19.74
C LEU A 263 10.78 15.17 19.37
N VAL A 264 10.81 13.87 19.63
CA VAL A 264 11.95 12.99 19.30
C VAL A 264 12.12 12.89 17.78
N PHE A 265 11.06 12.59 17.02
CA PHE A 265 11.20 12.31 15.58
C PHE A 265 11.26 13.55 14.68
N ARG A 266 10.82 14.73 15.15
CA ARG A 266 11.13 16.03 14.49
C ARG A 266 12.62 16.42 14.62
N GLN A 267 13.29 15.95 15.67
CA GLN A 267 14.71 16.26 15.97
C GLN A 267 15.67 15.10 15.64
N TRP A 268 15.16 13.95 15.19
CA TRP A 268 15.99 12.76 14.97
C TRP A 268 16.98 12.97 13.82
N PRO A 269 18.29 12.69 14.01
CA PRO A 269 19.32 12.98 13.03
C PRO A 269 19.38 11.88 11.94
N TRP A 270 18.35 11.82 11.10
CA TRP A 270 18.30 10.93 9.93
C TRP A 270 19.52 11.17 9.02
N PRO A 271 20.20 10.12 8.52
CA PRO A 271 19.79 8.71 8.49
C PRO A 271 20.27 7.84 9.67
N LYS A 272 20.56 8.39 10.86
CA LYS A 272 20.88 7.56 12.05
C LYS A 272 19.74 6.54 12.31
N PRO A 273 20.04 5.23 12.49
CA PRO A 273 19.00 4.22 12.62
C PRO A 273 18.26 4.28 13.95
N VAL A 274 16.96 3.99 13.92
CA VAL A 274 16.18 3.68 15.12
C VAL A 274 16.35 2.20 15.44
N LEU A 275 16.84 1.92 16.66
CA LEU A 275 17.10 0.59 17.21
C LEU A 275 16.34 0.43 18.53
N LEU A 276 15.77 -0.76 18.79
CA LEU A 276 15.10 -1.09 20.06
C LEU A 276 15.95 -1.95 21.01
N ARG A 277 17.01 -2.58 20.51
CA ARG A 277 18.05 -3.35 21.23
C ARG A 277 19.32 -3.36 20.38
N PHE A 278 20.44 -3.88 20.86
CA PHE A 278 21.66 -3.96 20.05
C PHE A 278 21.69 -5.26 19.23
N ASN A 279 22.19 -5.19 18.00
CA ASN A 279 22.33 -6.37 17.14
C ASN A 279 23.27 -7.44 17.73
N SER A 280 24.19 -7.03 18.63
CA SER A 280 25.10 -7.90 19.39
C SER A 280 24.39 -8.85 20.37
N ASP A 281 23.15 -8.53 20.74
CA ASP A 281 22.42 -9.25 21.79
C ASP A 281 21.90 -10.62 21.29
N ASP A 282 21.86 -10.83 19.97
CA ASP A 282 21.56 -12.11 19.31
C ASP A 282 22.86 -12.68 18.71
N PHE A 283 23.62 -13.48 19.47
CA PHE A 283 24.86 -14.16 19.03
C PHE A 283 24.68 -15.25 17.94
N VAL A 284 23.58 -15.22 17.19
CA VAL A 284 23.18 -16.27 16.23
C VAL A 284 23.40 -15.79 14.80
N ASN A 285 24.54 -16.14 14.22
CA ASN A 285 24.78 -15.98 12.79
C ASN A 285 24.44 -17.28 12.04
N LEU A 286 23.35 -17.25 11.28
CA LEU A 286 22.90 -18.35 10.40
C LEU A 286 23.09 -18.03 8.90
N GLY A 287 23.84 -16.98 8.56
CA GLY A 287 24.09 -16.58 7.17
C GLY A 287 22.94 -15.82 6.49
N PHE A 288 21.81 -15.59 7.16
CA PHE A 288 20.75 -14.73 6.62
C PHE A 288 21.22 -13.27 6.55
N PRO A 289 20.77 -12.48 5.54
CA PRO A 289 21.09 -11.06 5.45
C PRO A 289 20.65 -10.28 6.70
N VAL A 290 21.56 -9.48 7.25
CA VAL A 290 21.30 -8.56 8.36
C VAL A 290 21.59 -7.14 7.88
N TRP A 291 20.75 -6.18 8.26
CA TRP A 291 20.99 -4.77 7.99
C TRP A 291 22.22 -4.27 8.77
N ASP A 292 23.29 -3.95 8.05
CA ASP A 292 24.45 -3.27 8.62
C ASP A 292 25.12 -2.38 7.55
N PRO A 293 25.04 -1.05 7.67
CA PRO A 293 25.64 -0.13 6.70
C PRO A 293 27.18 -0.13 6.74
N ARG A 294 27.82 -0.80 7.69
CA ARG A 294 29.28 -0.99 7.70
C ARG A 294 29.68 -2.04 6.68
N GLU A 295 29.04 -3.21 6.73
CA GLU A 295 29.32 -4.34 5.85
C GLU A 295 28.67 -4.18 4.47
N ASN A 296 27.40 -3.76 4.42
CA ASN A 296 26.63 -3.68 3.20
C ASN A 296 26.58 -2.26 2.62
N ALA A 297 26.98 -2.12 1.36
CA ALA A 297 26.96 -0.85 0.64
C ALA A 297 25.54 -0.32 0.35
N SER A 298 24.54 -1.20 0.10
CA SER A 298 23.17 -0.73 -0.19
C SER A 298 22.53 -0.05 1.02
N ASP A 299 22.83 -0.58 2.21
CA ASP A 299 22.27 -0.14 3.48
C ASP A 299 22.69 1.29 3.88
N ARG A 300 23.81 1.79 3.30
CA ARG A 300 24.29 3.16 3.46
C ARG A 300 23.39 4.20 2.81
N PHE A 301 22.56 3.80 1.84
CA PHE A 301 21.65 4.71 1.12
C PHE A 301 20.24 4.80 1.74
N HIS A 302 19.96 4.06 2.82
CA HIS A 302 18.66 4.11 3.49
C HIS A 302 18.44 5.46 4.19
N LEU A 303 17.37 6.16 3.80
CA LEU A 303 17.16 7.58 4.16
C LEU A 303 16.55 7.80 5.56
N MET A 304 15.76 6.85 6.05
CA MET A 304 15.16 6.85 7.40
C MET A 304 15.12 5.41 7.98
N PRO A 305 16.26 4.79 8.33
CA PRO A 305 16.29 3.39 8.73
C PRO A 305 15.64 3.14 10.10
N ILE A 306 14.69 2.21 10.16
CA ILE A 306 14.01 1.77 11.39
C ILE A 306 14.09 0.24 11.42
N ILE A 307 14.89 -0.29 12.34
CA ILE A 307 15.40 -1.67 12.26
C ILE A 307 14.60 -2.60 13.15
N THR A 308 14.24 -3.77 12.63
CA THR A 308 13.53 -4.81 13.40
C THR A 308 14.42 -5.39 14.52
N PRO A 309 13.91 -5.59 15.74
CA PRO A 309 14.71 -6.04 16.88
C PRO A 309 15.22 -7.49 16.76
N SER A 310 14.44 -8.38 16.16
CA SER A 310 14.73 -9.81 16.07
C SER A 310 15.75 -10.13 14.97
N TYR A 311 16.68 -11.04 15.24
CA TYR A 311 17.49 -11.65 14.18
C TYR A 311 16.61 -12.43 13.16
N PRO A 312 16.89 -12.36 11.84
CA PRO A 312 17.81 -11.43 11.19
C PRO A 312 17.23 -10.01 11.12
N GLN A 313 17.96 -9.03 11.68
CA GLN A 313 17.53 -7.64 11.76
C GLN A 313 17.50 -7.00 10.37
N GLN A 314 16.41 -6.29 10.05
CA GLN A 314 16.14 -5.73 8.73
C GLN A 314 15.58 -4.31 8.83
N ASN A 315 15.85 -3.47 7.82
CA ASN A 315 15.29 -2.11 7.76
C ASN A 315 13.81 -2.18 7.30
N SER A 316 12.87 -1.82 8.19
CA SER A 316 11.43 -1.81 7.85
C SER A 316 11.00 -0.64 6.96
N THR A 317 11.88 0.32 6.69
CA THR A 317 11.62 1.55 5.92
C THR A 317 12.57 1.74 4.74
N PHE A 318 13.07 0.64 4.16
CA PHE A 318 13.89 0.65 2.94
C PHE A 318 13.19 1.29 1.72
N ASN A 319 11.86 1.42 1.75
CA ASN A 319 11.07 2.06 0.70
C ASN A 319 11.04 3.60 0.77
N VAL A 320 11.58 4.24 1.81
CA VAL A 320 11.52 5.71 1.95
C VAL A 320 12.35 6.43 0.88
N THR A 321 11.73 7.41 0.22
CA THR A 321 12.30 8.26 -0.85
C THR A 321 12.72 9.62 -0.30
N ASN A 322 13.38 10.48 -1.09
CA ASN A 322 13.73 11.82 -0.62
C ASN A 322 12.45 12.66 -0.39
N SER A 323 11.49 12.56 -1.31
CA SER A 323 10.18 13.19 -1.23
C SER A 323 9.42 12.74 0.02
N THR A 324 9.29 11.43 0.24
CA THR A 324 8.53 10.91 1.39
C THR A 324 9.23 11.14 2.73
N ARG A 325 10.58 11.12 2.80
CA ARG A 325 11.33 11.57 3.99
C ARG A 325 10.98 13.00 4.38
N GLU A 326 10.98 13.91 3.41
CA GLU A 326 10.77 15.32 3.72
C GLU A 326 9.32 15.60 4.12
N ILE A 327 8.35 14.91 3.51
CA ILE A 327 6.94 14.93 3.95
C ILE A 327 6.79 14.40 5.37
N LEU A 328 7.48 13.30 5.73
CA LEU A 328 7.48 12.77 7.10
C LEU A 328 8.07 13.81 8.09
N LYS A 329 9.15 14.51 7.72
CA LYS A 329 9.74 15.58 8.54
C LYS A 329 8.79 16.79 8.69
N GLU A 330 8.14 17.23 7.62
CA GLU A 330 7.11 18.28 7.66
C GLU A 330 5.99 17.93 8.65
N GLU A 331 5.42 16.73 8.54
CA GLU A 331 4.30 16.32 9.39
C GLU A 331 4.74 16.02 10.84
N PHE A 332 5.95 15.49 11.10
CA PHE A 332 6.49 15.38 12.47
C PHE A 332 6.67 16.75 13.14
N TYR A 333 7.18 17.75 12.40
CA TYR A 333 7.33 19.11 12.92
C TYR A 333 5.97 19.73 13.25
N HIS A 334 5.04 19.70 12.29
CA HIS A 334 3.66 20.18 12.45
C HIS A 334 2.96 19.51 13.64
N ALA A 335 2.95 18.18 13.68
CA ALA A 335 2.29 17.41 14.74
C ALA A 335 2.89 17.66 16.12
N SER A 336 4.19 17.99 16.21
CA SER A 336 4.79 18.39 17.48
C SER A 336 4.27 19.74 17.97
N SER A 337 4.16 20.76 17.10
CA SER A 337 3.57 22.04 17.49
C SER A 337 2.10 21.88 17.91
N VAL A 338 1.33 21.07 17.18
CA VAL A 338 -0.06 20.75 17.55
C VAL A 338 -0.13 20.03 18.90
N ALA A 339 0.75 19.06 19.17
CA ALA A 339 0.80 18.35 20.45
C ALA A 339 1.26 19.25 21.61
N ASP A 340 2.16 20.21 21.35
CA ASP A 340 2.58 21.20 22.35
C ASP A 340 1.39 22.10 22.75
N GLU A 341 0.60 22.61 21.78
CA GLU A 341 -0.63 23.40 22.02
C GLU A 341 -1.78 22.60 22.69
N ILE A 342 -1.85 21.29 22.47
CA ILE A 342 -2.82 20.42 23.16
C ILE A 342 -2.41 20.21 24.64
N ILE A 343 -1.12 19.99 24.90
CA ILE A 343 -0.60 19.76 26.26
C ILE A 343 -0.60 21.05 27.11
N THR A 344 -0.56 22.23 26.50
CA THR A 344 -0.84 23.51 27.20
C THR A 344 -2.33 23.78 27.43
N GLY A 345 -3.23 22.93 26.91
CA GLY A 345 -4.68 23.07 27.07
C GLY A 345 -5.33 24.08 26.12
N ASN A 346 -4.59 24.58 25.10
CA ASN A 346 -5.14 25.53 24.14
C ASN A 346 -6.07 24.85 23.12
N TRP A 347 -5.68 23.67 22.62
CA TRP A 347 -6.40 22.95 21.54
C TRP A 347 -6.86 21.54 21.98
N PRO A 348 -7.97 20.99 21.43
CA PRO A 348 -8.41 19.62 21.69
C PRO A 348 -7.64 18.58 20.85
N TRP A 349 -7.64 17.31 21.29
CA TRP A 349 -6.99 16.19 20.57
C TRP A 349 -7.47 15.99 19.13
N ASP A 350 -8.73 16.33 18.82
CA ASP A 350 -9.27 16.31 17.45
C ASP A 350 -8.39 17.08 16.44
N SER A 351 -7.74 18.17 16.88
CA SER A 351 -6.87 19.03 16.06
C SER A 351 -5.64 18.28 15.52
N LEU A 352 -5.11 17.30 16.28
CA LEU A 352 -4.02 16.44 15.84
C LEU A 352 -4.48 15.49 14.71
N PHE A 353 -5.77 15.14 14.69
CA PHE A 353 -6.35 14.17 13.78
C PHE A 353 -7.07 14.82 12.58
N GLU A 354 -6.85 16.10 12.32
CA GLU A 354 -7.35 16.76 11.11
C GLU A 354 -6.74 16.12 9.84
N PRO A 355 -7.56 15.81 8.80
CA PRO A 355 -7.07 15.27 7.54
C PRO A 355 -6.05 16.22 6.88
N VAL A 356 -5.03 15.67 6.23
CA VAL A 356 -4.18 16.49 5.35
C VAL A 356 -5.04 17.02 4.19
N ALA A 357 -5.00 18.34 3.96
CA ALA A 357 -5.69 18.98 2.85
C ALA A 357 -4.95 18.76 1.51
N PHE A 358 -4.73 17.49 1.13
CA PHE A 358 -3.83 17.09 0.05
C PHE A 358 -4.17 17.72 -1.30
N PHE A 359 -5.44 17.69 -1.71
CA PHE A 359 -5.96 18.35 -2.93
C PHE A 359 -5.97 19.88 -2.86
N GLN A 360 -5.56 20.44 -1.72
CA GLN A 360 -5.36 21.87 -1.53
C GLN A 360 -3.87 22.28 -1.43
N LYS A 361 -2.98 21.38 -0.97
CA LYS A 361 -1.55 21.62 -0.71
C LYS A 361 -0.71 21.91 -1.96
N TYR A 362 -1.08 21.38 -3.14
CA TYR A 362 -0.27 21.50 -4.37
C TYR A 362 -1.00 22.24 -5.50
N ARG A 363 -0.23 22.83 -6.44
CA ARG A 363 -0.76 23.47 -7.66
C ARG A 363 -0.98 22.48 -8.81
N HIS A 364 -0.14 21.44 -8.85
CA HIS A 364 -0.07 20.44 -9.90
C HIS A 364 -0.12 19.04 -9.30
N TYR A 365 -0.72 18.13 -10.04
CA TYR A 365 -0.90 16.73 -9.67
C TYR A 365 -0.63 15.84 -10.88
N ILE A 366 -0.27 14.59 -10.64
CA ILE A 366 -0.34 13.49 -11.61
C ILE A 366 -1.46 12.57 -11.15
N ALA A 367 -2.39 12.27 -12.04
CA ALA A 367 -3.43 11.26 -11.85
C ALA A 367 -2.98 9.96 -12.52
N ILE A 368 -2.94 8.86 -11.76
CA ILE A 368 -2.66 7.50 -12.27
C ILE A 368 -3.98 6.74 -12.24
N ILE A 369 -4.54 6.43 -13.41
CA ILE A 369 -5.87 5.85 -13.62
C ILE A 369 -5.69 4.43 -14.14
N VAL A 370 -6.40 3.46 -13.56
CA VAL A 370 -6.36 2.06 -14.02
C VAL A 370 -7.75 1.40 -13.99
N SER A 371 -7.91 0.31 -14.74
CA SER A 371 -9.01 -0.65 -14.57
C SER A 371 -8.92 -1.43 -13.25
N THR A 372 -10.03 -1.99 -12.77
CA THR A 372 -10.19 -2.47 -11.38
C THR A 372 -9.82 -3.93 -11.11
N GLN A 373 -9.10 -4.63 -12.01
CA GLN A 373 -8.67 -6.01 -11.75
C GLN A 373 -7.72 -6.06 -10.53
N ALA A 374 -7.93 -7.02 -9.62
CA ALA A 374 -7.26 -7.01 -8.31
C ALA A 374 -5.74 -7.20 -8.39
N GLU A 375 -5.25 -7.98 -9.36
CA GLU A 375 -3.82 -8.26 -9.54
C GLU A 375 -3.12 -7.11 -10.30
N TRP A 376 -3.82 -6.53 -11.29
CA TRP A 376 -3.39 -5.31 -11.99
C TRP A 376 -3.25 -4.12 -11.03
N THR A 377 -4.30 -3.80 -10.28
CA THR A 377 -4.31 -2.69 -9.32
C THR A 377 -3.25 -2.85 -8.23
N GLY A 378 -3.04 -4.07 -7.72
CA GLY A 378 -1.98 -4.37 -6.76
C GLY A 378 -0.57 -4.26 -7.35
N LEU A 379 -0.37 -4.71 -8.60
CA LEU A 379 0.91 -4.53 -9.30
C LEU A 379 1.20 -3.04 -9.51
N VAL A 380 0.27 -2.25 -10.06
CA VAL A 380 0.46 -0.82 -10.28
C VAL A 380 0.82 -0.12 -8.96
N GLU A 381 0.04 -0.35 -7.90
CA GLU A 381 0.28 0.20 -6.56
C GLU A 381 1.70 -0.14 -6.04
N SER A 382 2.17 -1.37 -6.26
CA SER A 382 3.54 -1.79 -5.89
C SER A 382 4.65 -1.01 -6.61
N LYS A 383 4.35 -0.43 -7.78
CA LYS A 383 5.31 0.27 -8.64
C LYS A 383 5.23 1.80 -8.53
N ILE A 384 4.14 2.42 -8.04
CA ILE A 384 3.96 3.90 -8.05
C ILE A 384 5.17 4.64 -7.44
N ARG A 385 5.82 4.05 -6.42
CA ARG A 385 7.05 4.57 -5.82
C ARG A 385 8.21 4.75 -6.83
N ILE A 386 8.30 3.93 -7.87
CA ILE A 386 9.30 4.07 -8.94
C ILE A 386 9.06 5.36 -9.73
N LEU A 387 7.79 5.70 -10.02
CA LEU A 387 7.45 6.98 -10.64
C LEU A 387 7.83 8.16 -9.71
N VAL A 388 7.55 8.06 -8.41
CA VAL A 388 8.01 9.06 -7.42
C VAL A 388 9.55 9.21 -7.43
N GLN A 389 10.29 8.09 -7.49
CA GLN A 389 11.76 8.07 -7.54
C GLN A 389 12.35 8.59 -8.86
N ASN A 390 11.59 8.54 -9.96
CA ASN A 390 11.97 9.17 -11.23
C ASN A 390 11.68 10.68 -11.18
N LEU A 391 10.47 11.07 -10.71
CA LEU A 391 10.06 12.47 -10.57
C LEU A 391 11.01 13.29 -9.68
N GLU A 392 11.52 12.73 -8.57
CA GLU A 392 12.46 13.45 -7.68
C GLU A 392 13.89 13.60 -8.24
N ARG A 393 14.19 13.05 -9.42
CA ARG A 393 15.45 13.31 -10.15
C ARG A 393 15.39 14.57 -11.00
N HIS A 394 14.21 15.01 -11.39
CA HIS A 394 14.03 16.24 -12.15
C HIS A 394 14.33 17.44 -11.25
N ARG A 395 15.41 18.18 -11.54
CA ARG A 395 15.82 19.37 -10.78
C ARG A 395 14.65 20.31 -10.43
N PRO A 396 13.72 20.66 -11.35
CA PRO A 396 12.61 21.56 -11.03
C PRO A 396 11.63 21.03 -9.98
N ILE A 397 11.52 19.71 -9.83
CA ILE A 397 10.66 19.08 -8.82
C ILE A 397 11.41 19.11 -7.47
N GLU A 398 10.71 19.61 -6.46
CA GLU A 398 11.19 19.64 -5.08
C GLU A 398 10.65 18.44 -4.30
N ILE A 399 9.36 18.12 -4.48
CA ILE A 399 8.66 17.01 -3.82
C ILE A 399 7.63 16.38 -4.78
N ALA A 400 7.63 15.05 -4.86
CA ALA A 400 6.56 14.24 -5.43
C ALA A 400 5.80 13.50 -4.30
N HIS A 401 4.66 14.05 -3.87
CA HIS A 401 3.84 13.51 -2.77
C HIS A 401 2.77 12.55 -3.30
N VAL A 402 3.02 11.25 -3.28
CA VAL A 402 1.98 10.24 -3.58
C VAL A 402 0.98 10.12 -2.42
N PHE A 403 -0.32 10.28 -2.70
CA PHE A 403 -1.35 10.12 -1.68
C PHE A 403 -1.70 8.63 -1.46
N PRO A 404 -1.63 8.08 -0.24
CA PRO A 404 -1.86 6.65 -0.03
C PRO A 404 -3.29 6.14 -0.26
N LYS A 405 -4.30 7.02 -0.22
CA LYS A 405 -5.69 6.65 -0.54
C LYS A 405 -5.90 6.70 -2.04
N SER A 406 -6.19 5.56 -2.64
CA SER A 406 -6.81 5.47 -3.97
C SER A 406 -8.32 5.76 -3.90
N PHE A 407 -8.90 6.15 -5.03
CA PHE A 407 -10.34 6.39 -5.18
C PHE A 407 -10.93 5.51 -6.28
N ASN A 408 -12.23 5.23 -6.21
CA ASN A 408 -12.95 4.54 -7.27
C ASN A 408 -13.74 5.56 -8.10
N ARG A 409 -13.79 5.35 -9.42
CA ARG A 409 -14.50 6.17 -10.41
C ARG A 409 -15.35 5.25 -11.27
N LYS A 410 -16.60 5.62 -11.53
CA LYS A 410 -17.45 4.98 -12.54
C LYS A 410 -17.53 5.87 -13.77
N ILE A 411 -17.41 5.28 -14.95
CA ILE A 411 -17.58 5.93 -16.25
C ILE A 411 -18.59 5.08 -17.05
N PRO A 412 -19.55 5.66 -17.77
CA PRO A 412 -20.39 4.88 -18.69
C PRO A 412 -19.55 4.11 -19.71
N ASP A 413 -19.97 2.92 -20.13
CA ASP A 413 -19.52 2.39 -21.41
C ASP A 413 -20.10 3.27 -22.53
N SER A 414 -19.27 4.18 -23.02
CA SER A 414 -19.34 4.64 -24.40
C SER A 414 -18.60 3.63 -25.27
N ASP A 415 -19.20 3.22 -26.39
CA ASP A 415 -18.59 2.29 -27.34
C ASP A 415 -17.17 2.73 -27.78
N GLU A 416 -16.31 1.76 -28.15
CA GLU A 416 -14.94 2.00 -28.64
C GLU A 416 -14.93 2.72 -30.02
N SER A 417 -15.27 4.01 -30.05
CA SER A 417 -15.12 4.87 -31.23
C SER A 417 -15.07 6.39 -30.96
N SER A 418 -15.63 6.89 -29.85
CA SER A 418 -15.83 8.34 -29.63
C SER A 418 -14.59 9.13 -29.17
N ALA A 419 -13.39 8.55 -29.27
CA ALA A 419 -12.12 9.23 -29.00
C ALA A 419 -11.49 9.88 -30.25
N ILE A 420 -12.15 9.86 -31.42
CA ILE A 420 -11.71 10.55 -32.65
C ILE A 420 -12.89 11.31 -33.29
N LYS A 421 -13.10 12.57 -32.87
CA LYS A 421 -13.56 13.72 -33.68
C LYS A 421 -13.78 14.95 -32.81
N SER A 422 -12.79 15.87 -32.77
CA SER A 422 -12.92 17.20 -32.14
C SER A 422 -11.81 18.18 -32.59
N SER A 423 -11.47 18.26 -33.90
CA SER A 423 -10.77 19.43 -34.51
C SER A 423 -10.57 19.31 -36.03
N GLU A 424 -11.65 19.10 -36.77
CA GLU A 424 -11.72 19.53 -38.18
C GLU A 424 -12.82 20.57 -38.28
N ILE A 425 -12.42 21.84 -38.30
CA ILE A 425 -13.20 22.96 -38.81
C ILE A 425 -12.31 23.57 -39.89
N GLU A 426 -12.78 23.52 -41.13
CA GLU A 426 -12.06 24.07 -42.27
C GLU A 426 -11.99 25.59 -42.15
N ASN A 427 -10.81 26.17 -42.41
CA ASN A 427 -10.72 27.60 -42.64
C ASN A 427 -11.10 27.88 -44.09
N GLU A 428 -12.25 28.51 -44.33
CA GLU A 428 -12.47 29.21 -45.60
C GLU A 428 -11.33 30.20 -45.82
N SER A 429 -10.58 30.03 -46.90
CA SER A 429 -9.66 31.05 -47.40
C SER A 429 -9.81 31.13 -48.92
N VAL A 430 -10.05 32.35 -49.40
CA VAL A 430 -10.56 32.57 -50.75
C VAL A 430 -9.46 32.39 -51.80
N ASN A 431 -9.87 31.76 -52.89
CA ASN A 431 -9.08 31.50 -54.09
C ASN A 431 -8.38 32.77 -54.62
N THR A 432 -7.08 32.72 -54.88
CA THR A 432 -6.47 33.59 -55.90
C THR A 432 -5.25 32.93 -56.53
N ASN A 433 -5.37 32.55 -57.80
CA ASN A 433 -4.23 32.10 -58.60
C ASN A 433 -3.24 33.25 -58.82
N ASN A 434 -1.95 32.94 -58.69
CA ASN A 434 -0.99 33.26 -59.73
C ASN A 434 0.27 32.40 -59.54
N GLY A 435 0.52 31.48 -60.47
CA GLY A 435 1.76 30.73 -60.52
C GLY A 435 2.85 31.55 -61.21
N ASN A 436 4.11 31.28 -60.86
CA ASN A 436 5.22 31.61 -61.75
C ASN A 436 6.36 30.60 -61.64
N ASN A 437 6.92 30.32 -62.81
CA ASN A 437 8.22 29.71 -63.10
C ASN A 437 9.36 30.31 -62.22
N MET A 438 10.51 29.66 -62.02
CA MET A 438 11.20 28.65 -62.84
C MET A 438 12.38 28.01 -62.07
N LYS A 439 12.91 26.87 -62.57
CA LYS A 439 14.32 26.39 -62.42
C LYS A 439 14.75 25.99 -60.99
N ASN A 440 15.80 25.20 -60.74
CA ASN A 440 16.66 24.17 -61.40
C ASN A 440 17.59 23.67 -60.24
N ASP A 441 18.41 22.61 -60.28
CA ASP A 441 18.66 21.46 -61.17
C ASP A 441 19.47 20.44 -60.34
N GLN A 442 19.36 19.13 -60.65
CA GLN A 442 20.43 18.11 -60.46
C GLN A 442 20.99 17.88 -59.02
N ASN A 443 21.73 16.82 -58.67
CA ASN A 443 22.21 15.60 -59.36
C ASN A 443 21.78 14.37 -58.50
N ASN A 444 21.56 13.14 -59.00
CA ASN A 444 22.53 12.20 -59.61
C ASN A 444 23.65 11.82 -58.59
N SER A 445 24.01 10.56 -58.30
CA SER A 445 23.63 9.23 -58.82
C SER A 445 23.91 8.15 -57.72
N ARG A 446 23.30 6.96 -57.71
CA ARG A 446 23.80 5.67 -58.27
C ARG A 446 25.21 5.22 -57.81
N ASN A 447 25.53 3.93 -57.60
CA ASN A 447 24.84 2.65 -57.87
C ASN A 447 25.41 1.57 -56.88
N ASP A 448 24.64 0.60 -56.35
CA ASP A 448 24.12 -0.70 -56.89
C ASP A 448 25.11 -1.90 -56.87
N VAL A 449 24.53 -3.09 -57.10
CA VAL A 449 25.11 -4.45 -57.30
C VAL A 449 25.24 -5.26 -56.00
N ASN A 450 24.34 -6.19 -55.61
CA ASN A 450 23.33 -7.06 -56.27
C ASN A 450 23.85 -8.40 -56.86
N MET A 451 22.95 -9.40 -56.93
CA MET A 451 23.09 -10.76 -57.53
C MET A 451 23.93 -11.78 -56.72
N ASP A 452 23.62 -13.09 -56.66
CA ASP A 452 22.43 -13.82 -57.15
C ASP A 452 22.15 -15.15 -56.38
N LYS A 453 21.10 -15.87 -56.82
CA LYS A 453 20.62 -17.19 -56.36
C LYS A 453 21.50 -18.38 -56.79
N ILE A 454 21.32 -19.53 -56.13
CA ILE A 454 21.50 -20.90 -56.67
C ILE A 454 20.59 -21.90 -55.89
N SER A 455 20.45 -23.15 -56.35
CA SER A 455 19.27 -24.01 -56.14
C SER A 455 19.51 -25.43 -55.59
N CYS A 456 18.55 -25.95 -54.80
CA CYS A 456 17.99 -27.34 -54.84
C CYS A 456 18.92 -28.59 -54.66
N PRO A 457 18.37 -29.82 -54.47
CA PRO A 457 17.13 -30.27 -53.78
C PRO A 457 17.40 -31.50 -52.84
N ASN A 458 16.33 -32.28 -52.54
CA ASN A 458 16.32 -33.69 -52.06
C ASN A 458 16.62 -33.97 -50.57
N ASN A 459 16.21 -35.10 -49.98
CA ASN A 459 14.94 -35.88 -50.05
C ASN A 459 14.94 -36.92 -48.88
N GLU A 460 13.92 -37.78 -48.79
CA GLU A 460 13.84 -39.00 -47.93
C GLU A 460 13.73 -38.78 -46.40
N SER A 461 13.34 -39.79 -45.60
CA SER A 461 11.99 -40.42 -45.48
C SER A 461 11.97 -41.43 -44.31
N GLU A 462 10.75 -41.83 -43.87
CA GLU A 462 10.37 -42.83 -42.82
C GLU A 462 9.81 -42.18 -41.52
N LYS A 463 8.65 -42.57 -40.95
CA LYS A 463 8.09 -43.90 -40.56
C LYS A 463 8.86 -44.54 -39.38
N THR A 464 8.26 -45.15 -38.34
CA THR A 464 6.87 -45.35 -37.86
C THR A 464 6.93 -45.62 -36.32
N THR A 465 5.89 -45.84 -35.51
CA THR A 465 4.46 -46.23 -35.70
C THR A 465 3.60 -45.70 -34.52
N ASN A 466 2.27 -45.77 -34.63
CA ASN A 466 1.36 -45.92 -33.48
C ASN A 466 1.07 -47.42 -33.27
N ASP A 467 0.57 -47.81 -32.09
CA ASP A 467 -0.32 -48.97 -31.94
C ASP A 467 -1.22 -48.83 -30.69
N ASP A 468 -2.38 -49.49 -30.71
CA ASP A 468 -3.51 -49.27 -29.78
C ASP A 468 -3.90 -50.52 -28.95
N ASN A 469 -4.81 -50.29 -27.99
CA ASN A 469 -6.06 -51.07 -27.76
C ASN A 469 -6.21 -52.14 -26.64
N SER A 470 -7.31 -51.98 -25.87
CA SER A 470 -8.14 -53.01 -25.18
C SER A 470 -7.55 -53.84 -24.01
N GLY A 471 -8.32 -54.36 -23.05
CA GLY A 471 -9.76 -54.25 -22.75
C GLY A 471 -10.23 -55.20 -21.59
N PHE A 472 -11.56 -55.28 -21.34
CA PHE A 472 -12.28 -56.24 -20.44
C PHE A 472 -12.11 -56.09 -18.89
N ASP A 473 -13.08 -56.39 -17.99
CA ASP A 473 -14.57 -56.42 -18.06
C ASP A 473 -15.28 -56.64 -16.68
N LYS A 474 -16.46 -56.00 -16.41
CA LYS A 474 -17.67 -56.46 -15.62
C LYS A 474 -17.51 -57.01 -14.14
N LYS A 475 -18.50 -57.14 -13.22
CA LYS A 475 -19.99 -56.91 -13.16
C LYS A 475 -20.58 -56.88 -11.70
N LEU A 476 -21.65 -56.07 -11.48
CA LEU A 476 -22.91 -56.26 -10.67
C LEU A 476 -23.00 -56.64 -9.14
N GLY A 477 -23.80 -55.83 -8.40
CA GLY A 477 -24.93 -56.26 -7.51
C GLY A 477 -24.72 -56.31 -5.97
N ASN A 478 -25.75 -56.27 -5.08
CA ASN A 478 -27.17 -55.79 -5.15
C ASN A 478 -27.85 -55.76 -3.74
N GLY A 479 -28.93 -54.97 -3.52
CA GLY A 479 -29.82 -54.97 -2.31
C GLY A 479 -29.48 -53.92 -1.22
N ASN A 480 -30.41 -53.15 -0.60
CA ASN A 480 -31.64 -53.44 0.20
C ASN A 480 -31.34 -54.05 1.61
N ASP A 481 -31.95 -53.63 2.73
CA ASP A 481 -33.35 -53.21 2.92
C ASP A 481 -33.60 -52.21 4.10
N SER A 482 -34.88 -51.89 4.38
CA SER A 482 -35.36 -50.83 5.29
C SER A 482 -35.93 -51.27 6.66
N SER A 483 -36.03 -50.35 7.64
CA SER A 483 -37.13 -50.38 8.64
C SER A 483 -37.35 -49.05 9.39
N ASN A 484 -38.60 -48.71 9.68
CA ASN A 484 -39.05 -47.52 10.45
C ASN A 484 -39.11 -47.77 11.97
N GLN A 485 -39.15 -46.69 12.77
CA GLN A 485 -40.21 -46.55 13.79
C GLN A 485 -40.52 -45.09 14.15
N ASN A 486 -41.75 -44.83 14.59
CA ASN A 486 -42.32 -43.49 14.80
C ASN A 486 -42.28 -43.06 16.28
N GLY A 487 -42.17 -41.74 16.51
CA GLY A 487 -42.55 -41.08 17.76
C GLY A 487 -43.35 -39.82 17.45
N ASN A 488 -44.65 -39.81 17.76
CA ASN A 488 -45.60 -38.81 17.30
C ASN A 488 -46.20 -38.02 18.47
N LEU A 489 -46.43 -36.71 18.31
CA LEU A 489 -47.45 -35.84 18.95
C LEU A 489 -47.07 -34.36 18.66
N SER A 490 -47.96 -33.39 18.39
CA SER A 490 -49.33 -33.38 17.85
C SER A 490 -49.86 -31.93 17.79
N VAL A 491 -50.68 -31.59 16.78
CA VAL A 491 -51.89 -30.69 16.86
C VAL A 491 -51.64 -29.21 17.28
N THR A 492 -52.18 -28.14 16.68
CA THR A 492 -52.97 -27.78 15.46
C THR A 492 -52.77 -26.26 15.24
N THR A 493 -53.22 -25.51 14.23
CA THR A 493 -54.25 -25.60 13.15
C THR A 493 -53.77 -24.63 12.04
N ALA A 494 -53.83 -24.91 10.72
CA ALA A 494 -55.01 -24.87 9.82
C ALA A 494 -55.75 -23.51 9.81
N THR A 495 -56.28 -22.94 8.72
CA THR A 495 -56.45 -23.28 7.27
C THR A 495 -56.97 -22.00 6.55
N SER A 496 -56.99 -21.79 5.22
CA SER A 496 -56.23 -22.26 4.03
C SER A 496 -56.88 -21.65 2.76
N THR A 497 -56.25 -21.79 1.57
CA THR A 497 -56.91 -21.73 0.22
C THR A 497 -57.57 -20.37 -0.17
N THR A 498 -57.92 -20.03 -1.44
CA THR A 498 -58.10 -20.83 -2.68
C THR A 498 -57.88 -19.97 -3.97
N THR A 499 -57.35 -20.62 -5.03
CA THR A 499 -57.56 -20.38 -6.50
C THR A 499 -57.83 -18.99 -7.12
N ALA A 500 -56.83 -18.54 -7.90
CA ALA A 500 -56.83 -18.33 -9.37
C ALA A 500 -57.95 -17.55 -10.10
N SER A 501 -57.55 -16.40 -10.67
CA SER A 501 -58.12 -15.66 -11.82
C SER A 501 -57.12 -14.56 -12.27
N THR A 502 -57.13 -13.92 -13.45
CA THR A 502 -57.50 -14.27 -14.85
C THR A 502 -56.77 -13.24 -15.77
N ASP A 503 -56.53 -13.57 -17.06
CA ASP A 503 -56.11 -12.75 -18.24
C ASP A 503 -55.42 -11.38 -18.01
N MET A 504 -54.15 -11.20 -18.41
CA MET A 504 -53.71 -10.82 -19.78
C MET A 504 -54.35 -9.54 -20.36
N GLN A 505 -53.70 -8.38 -20.18
CA GLN A 505 -53.03 -7.64 -21.28
C GLN A 505 -52.26 -6.39 -20.80
N ASP A 506 -51.33 -5.94 -21.65
CA ASP A 506 -50.74 -4.59 -21.77
C ASP A 506 -50.15 -3.88 -20.53
N GLN A 507 -48.83 -4.07 -20.31
CA GLN A 507 -47.85 -2.96 -20.36
C GLN A 507 -46.39 -3.47 -20.34
N GLU A 508 -45.89 -3.90 -21.51
CA GLU A 508 -44.44 -3.87 -21.78
C GLU A 508 -44.04 -2.46 -22.25
N ASP A 509 -43.61 -1.58 -21.34
CA ASP A 509 -42.51 -0.64 -21.63
C ASP A 509 -42.06 0.16 -20.40
N SER A 510 -40.84 -0.11 -19.91
CA SER A 510 -39.87 0.94 -19.51
C SER A 510 -38.55 0.37 -18.99
N ASN A 511 -37.44 0.91 -19.52
CA ASN A 511 -36.10 0.92 -18.91
C ASN A 511 -35.38 -0.42 -18.65
N LYS A 512 -35.23 -1.24 -19.69
CA LYS A 512 -33.91 -1.85 -19.95
C LYS A 512 -32.96 -0.75 -20.45
N ASN A 513 -32.13 -0.16 -19.57
CA ASN A 513 -31.07 0.75 -20.01
C ASN A 513 -29.91 0.93 -19.00
N ASP A 514 -29.47 -0.16 -18.37
CA ASP A 514 -28.21 -0.17 -17.60
C ASP A 514 -27.01 -0.08 -18.57
N SER A 515 -26.61 1.15 -18.91
CA SER A 515 -25.36 1.41 -19.63
C SER A 515 -24.19 0.88 -18.80
N LYS A 516 -23.39 -0.02 -19.37
CA LYS A 516 -22.45 -0.91 -18.68
C LYS A 516 -21.25 -0.16 -18.07
N MET A 517 -21.43 0.47 -16.90
CA MET A 517 -20.40 1.33 -16.33
C MET A 517 -19.07 0.59 -16.07
N LYS A 518 -18.00 1.08 -16.69
CA LYS A 518 -16.63 0.66 -16.37
C LYS A 518 -16.18 1.32 -15.07
N GLU A 519 -15.68 0.50 -14.14
CA GLU A 519 -15.05 0.98 -12.92
C GLU A 519 -13.54 1.18 -13.13
N GLN A 520 -13.01 2.24 -12.52
CA GLN A 520 -11.59 2.58 -12.53
C GLN A 520 -11.12 2.91 -11.11
N LYS A 521 -9.85 2.62 -10.81
CA LYS A 521 -9.15 3.01 -9.58
C LYS A 521 -8.16 4.13 -9.93
N ILE A 522 -8.07 5.17 -9.10
CA ILE A 522 -7.20 6.35 -9.33
C ILE A 522 -6.36 6.68 -8.10
N TRP A 523 -5.06 6.93 -8.30
CA TRP A 523 -4.14 7.53 -7.32
C TRP A 523 -3.69 8.90 -7.79
N PHE A 524 -3.18 9.72 -6.85
CA PHE A 524 -2.67 11.05 -7.13
C PHE A 524 -1.26 11.26 -6.56
N ILE A 525 -0.39 11.93 -7.32
CA ILE A 525 0.90 12.46 -6.85
C ILE A 525 0.84 13.99 -6.92
N GLY A 526 0.95 14.68 -5.79
CA GLY A 526 1.01 16.15 -5.72
C GLY A 526 2.45 16.65 -5.93
N LEU A 527 2.64 17.64 -6.79
CA LEU A 527 3.96 18.17 -7.15
C LEU A 527 4.21 19.54 -6.49
N ARG A 528 5.33 19.67 -5.77
CA ARG A 528 5.93 20.97 -5.42
C ARG A 528 7.12 21.20 -6.34
N PHE A 529 7.11 22.33 -7.05
CA PHE A 529 8.25 22.78 -7.85
C PHE A 529 9.11 23.76 -7.06
N ARG A 530 10.40 23.82 -7.39
CA ARG A 530 11.32 24.82 -6.84
C ARG A 530 10.91 26.22 -7.31
N LYS A 531 11.21 27.23 -6.48
CA LYS A 531 10.89 28.63 -6.78
C LYS A 531 11.47 29.03 -8.15
N ASN A 532 10.62 29.62 -8.99
CA ASN A 532 10.93 30.06 -10.35
C ASN A 532 11.23 28.94 -11.39
N GLU A 533 11.08 27.65 -11.02
CA GLU A 533 11.27 26.50 -11.93
C GLU A 533 9.92 25.82 -12.31
N GLU A 534 8.78 26.51 -12.24
CA GLU A 534 7.43 25.97 -12.58
C GLU A 534 7.20 25.73 -14.09
N SER A 535 8.13 26.12 -14.97
CA SER A 535 7.97 26.12 -16.43
C SER A 535 8.31 24.78 -17.09
N ASN A 536 7.33 24.17 -17.77
CA ASN A 536 7.50 23.12 -18.79
C ASN A 536 8.52 22.00 -18.46
N VAL A 537 8.33 21.32 -17.33
CA VAL A 537 8.92 19.99 -17.13
C VAL A 537 8.15 18.99 -18.00
N ASP A 538 8.82 18.38 -18.97
CA ASP A 538 8.29 17.21 -19.67
C ASP A 538 8.47 15.97 -18.79
N LEU A 539 7.38 15.23 -18.60
CA LEU A 539 7.31 14.00 -17.80
C LEU A 539 6.94 12.78 -18.65
N THR A 540 6.83 12.95 -19.98
CA THR A 540 6.38 11.91 -20.92
C THR A 540 7.33 10.71 -20.93
N GLN A 541 8.62 10.93 -20.71
CA GLN A 541 9.59 9.84 -20.58
C GLN A 541 9.41 9.05 -19.27
N ASP A 542 9.19 9.73 -18.13
CA ASP A 542 9.01 9.08 -16.83
C ASP A 542 7.72 8.26 -16.75
N THR A 543 6.61 8.81 -17.27
CA THR A 543 5.32 8.09 -17.32
C THR A 543 5.40 6.89 -18.26
N ARG A 544 6.06 7.04 -19.43
CA ARG A 544 6.28 5.94 -20.36
C ARG A 544 7.14 4.82 -19.76
N ILE A 545 8.30 5.14 -19.19
CA ILE A 545 9.19 4.14 -18.54
C ILE A 545 8.45 3.42 -17.42
N PHE A 546 7.62 4.12 -16.65
CA PHE A 546 6.81 3.54 -15.59
C PHE A 546 5.71 2.59 -16.13
N VAL A 547 5.02 2.95 -17.21
CA VAL A 547 4.05 2.05 -17.89
C VAL A 547 4.75 0.82 -18.47
N GLU A 548 5.88 0.98 -19.16
CA GLU A 548 6.68 -0.13 -19.68
C GLU A 548 7.18 -1.04 -18.54
N THR A 549 7.57 -0.48 -17.40
CA THR A 549 7.97 -1.23 -16.19
C THR A 549 6.82 -2.05 -15.59
N ILE A 550 5.58 -1.55 -15.65
CA ILE A 550 4.39 -2.27 -15.19
C ILE A 550 4.03 -3.40 -16.17
N LEU A 551 3.97 -3.11 -17.48
CA LEU A 551 3.66 -4.10 -18.51
C LEU A 551 4.67 -5.27 -18.49
N ASN A 552 5.96 -4.97 -18.39
CA ASN A 552 7.01 -5.99 -18.26
C ASN A 552 6.91 -6.83 -16.98
N ALA A 553 6.28 -6.31 -15.92
CA ALA A 553 6.02 -7.05 -14.69
C ALA A 553 4.66 -7.79 -14.69
N ALA A 554 3.82 -7.56 -15.69
CA ALA A 554 2.50 -8.17 -15.87
C ALA A 554 2.45 -9.29 -16.92
N VAL A 555 3.55 -9.55 -17.65
CA VAL A 555 3.62 -10.44 -18.83
C VAL A 555 2.93 -11.79 -18.66
N THR A 556 2.94 -12.38 -17.46
CA THR A 556 2.34 -13.69 -17.17
C THR A 556 0.82 -13.68 -16.95
N PHE A 557 0.19 -12.51 -16.78
CA PHE A 557 -1.25 -12.38 -16.48
C PHE A 557 -1.95 -11.18 -17.13
N PHE A 558 -1.25 -10.38 -17.94
CA PHE A 558 -1.79 -9.20 -18.61
C PHE A 558 -2.85 -9.56 -19.65
N THR A 559 -3.96 -8.84 -19.66
CA THR A 559 -5.07 -8.98 -20.62
C THR A 559 -5.43 -7.61 -21.22
N ASP A 560 -6.01 -7.57 -22.42
CA ASP A 560 -6.25 -6.31 -23.15
C ASP A 560 -7.27 -5.36 -22.48
N ASP A 561 -7.98 -5.80 -21.43
CA ASP A 561 -8.83 -4.98 -20.55
C ASP A 561 -8.07 -4.37 -19.34
N MET A 562 -6.78 -4.68 -19.16
CA MET A 562 -5.92 -4.07 -18.15
C MET A 562 -5.36 -2.73 -18.65
N LEU A 563 -6.06 -1.65 -18.31
CA LEU A 563 -5.75 -0.29 -18.75
C LEU A 563 -4.95 0.48 -17.70
N ILE A 564 -4.01 1.31 -18.15
CA ILE A 564 -3.34 2.35 -17.37
C ILE A 564 -3.24 3.64 -18.19
N ASP A 565 -3.62 4.77 -17.58
CA ASP A 565 -3.55 6.12 -18.13
C ASP A 565 -2.96 7.07 -17.08
N ILE A 566 -2.13 8.02 -17.49
CA ILE A 566 -1.36 8.88 -16.58
C ILE A 566 -1.39 10.32 -17.07
N LYS A 567 -2.13 11.17 -16.35
CA LYS A 567 -2.41 12.55 -16.77
C LYS A 567 -1.85 13.57 -15.80
N HIS A 568 -1.26 14.64 -16.33
CA HIS A 568 -0.95 15.86 -15.57
C HIS A 568 -2.23 16.67 -15.37
N VAL A 569 -2.54 17.00 -14.12
CA VAL A 569 -3.78 17.69 -13.73
C VAL A 569 -3.45 18.91 -12.88
N LYS A 570 -3.91 20.11 -13.30
CA LYS A 570 -3.79 21.33 -12.49
C LYS A 570 -4.87 21.32 -11.40
N LYS A 571 -4.59 21.90 -10.23
CA LYS A 571 -5.50 21.91 -9.06
C LYS A 571 -6.96 22.29 -9.39
N ARG A 572 -7.16 23.23 -10.32
CA ARG A 572 -8.50 23.70 -10.74
C ARG A 572 -9.32 22.62 -11.46
N ASP A 573 -8.65 21.68 -12.13
CA ASP A 573 -9.21 20.67 -13.03
C ASP A 573 -9.40 19.30 -12.32
N LEU A 574 -8.88 19.15 -11.08
CA LEU A 574 -9.04 17.94 -10.23
C LEU A 574 -10.50 17.51 -10.02
N ILE A 575 -11.43 18.45 -10.09
CA ILE A 575 -12.88 18.21 -9.88
C ILE A 575 -13.46 17.17 -10.87
N HIS A 576 -12.81 16.95 -12.02
CA HIS A 576 -13.21 15.95 -13.03
C HIS A 576 -12.66 14.54 -12.77
N TYR A 577 -11.79 14.38 -11.77
CA TYR A 577 -11.08 13.15 -11.43
C TYR A 577 -11.39 12.61 -10.03
N LEU A 578 -11.98 13.42 -9.15
CA LEU A 578 -12.29 13.07 -7.77
C LEU A 578 -13.75 12.64 -7.59
N PRO A 579 -14.05 11.74 -6.62
CA PRO A 579 -15.42 11.50 -6.17
C PRO A 579 -16.09 12.79 -5.66
N PRO A 580 -17.44 12.91 -5.73
CA PRO A 580 -18.16 14.13 -5.35
C PRO A 580 -17.85 14.65 -3.93
N GLU A 581 -17.65 13.75 -2.96
CA GLU A 581 -17.30 14.08 -1.58
C GLU A 581 -15.98 14.86 -1.48
N GLU A 582 -14.92 14.33 -2.08
CA GLU A 582 -13.58 14.93 -2.10
C GLU A 582 -13.56 16.21 -2.95
N ALA A 583 -14.26 16.21 -4.08
CA ALA A 583 -14.45 17.35 -4.96
C ALA A 583 -15.16 18.55 -4.26
N ASN A 584 -16.12 18.26 -3.37
CA ASN A 584 -16.80 19.30 -2.60
C ASN A 584 -15.85 20.03 -1.64
N THR A 585 -14.82 19.36 -1.08
CA THR A 585 -13.82 20.02 -0.22
C THR A 585 -13.08 21.15 -0.95
N ILE A 586 -12.77 20.95 -2.24
CA ILE A 586 -12.12 21.95 -3.09
C ILE A 586 -13.09 23.11 -3.36
N THR A 587 -14.37 22.81 -3.57
CA THR A 587 -15.38 23.79 -3.96
C THR A 587 -15.82 24.69 -2.80
N ILE A 588 -15.94 24.14 -1.58
CA ILE A 588 -16.29 24.91 -0.37
C ILE A 588 -15.22 25.98 -0.06
N SER A 589 -13.93 25.66 -0.25
CA SER A 589 -12.82 26.62 -0.06
C SER A 589 -12.82 27.81 -1.04
N LYS A 590 -13.57 27.74 -2.15
CA LYS A 590 -13.79 28.89 -3.04
C LYS A 590 -14.84 29.85 -2.45
N LYS A 591 -15.92 29.33 -1.85
CA LYS A 591 -16.99 30.15 -1.25
C LYS A 591 -16.51 30.89 0.02
N SER A 592 -15.70 30.26 0.87
CA SER A 592 -15.14 30.92 2.06
C SER A 592 -14.15 32.06 1.76
N LYS A 593 -13.74 32.23 0.49
CA LYS A 593 -12.91 33.35 0.01
C LYS A 593 -13.68 34.45 -0.74
N SER A 594 -15.01 34.37 -0.80
CA SER A 594 -15.84 35.28 -1.60
C SER A 594 -16.95 36.00 -0.81
N SER A 595 -16.81 36.16 0.51
CA SER A 595 -17.86 36.76 1.36
C SER A 595 -17.31 37.64 2.49
N SER A 596 -16.66 38.75 2.14
CA SER A 596 -16.32 39.83 3.09
C SER A 596 -16.21 41.19 2.37
N ASN A 597 -17.35 41.79 2.00
CA ASN A 597 -17.38 43.20 1.54
C ASN A 597 -18.78 43.83 1.65
N LEU A 598 -19.07 44.41 2.81
CA LEU A 598 -20.19 45.32 3.15
C LEU A 598 -19.94 45.80 4.60
N GLY A 599 -20.01 47.08 4.96
CA GLY A 599 -20.09 48.30 4.14
C GLY A 599 -20.36 49.55 4.99
N SER A 600 -19.60 50.63 4.78
CA SER A 600 -19.78 52.00 5.31
C SER A 600 -19.75 52.27 6.83
N THR A 601 -19.11 53.39 7.20
CA THR A 601 -19.08 53.99 8.56
C THR A 601 -20.17 55.06 8.72
N PRO A 602 -20.26 55.73 9.90
CA PRO A 602 -19.78 57.12 9.91
C PRO A 602 -19.01 57.58 11.17
N ASN A 603 -18.07 58.51 10.93
CA ASN A 603 -17.41 59.50 11.82
C ASN A 603 -17.64 59.51 13.34
N SER A 604 -16.54 59.63 14.10
CA SER A 604 -16.34 60.80 14.98
C SER A 604 -14.86 61.13 15.32
N GLU A 605 -14.59 62.45 15.29
CA GLU A 605 -13.57 63.26 16.00
C GLU A 605 -12.04 62.99 16.00
N LYS A 606 -11.32 64.12 16.11
CA LYS A 606 -9.85 64.25 16.14
C LYS A 606 -9.37 64.48 17.57
N LYS A 607 -8.16 64.01 17.93
CA LYS A 607 -7.34 64.69 18.96
C LYS A 607 -5.85 64.60 18.66
N LYS A 608 -5.19 65.76 18.57
CA LYS A 608 -3.73 65.89 18.44
C LYS A 608 -3.06 65.69 19.80
N ARG A 609 -1.82 65.22 19.82
CA ARG A 609 -0.75 65.71 20.72
C ARG A 609 0.62 65.63 20.01
N LYS A 610 1.46 66.65 20.19
CA LYS A 610 2.87 66.71 19.76
C LYS A 610 3.76 66.36 20.97
N ILE A 611 4.85 65.63 20.74
CA ILE A 611 6.24 65.89 21.19
C ILE A 611 7.10 65.17 20.12
N GLU A 612 7.88 65.77 19.21
CA GLU A 612 8.95 66.79 19.25
C GLU A 612 10.37 66.26 19.52
N HIS A 613 11.18 66.26 18.45
CA HIS A 613 12.66 66.21 18.37
C HIS A 613 13.35 64.90 18.80
N ASN A 614 14.53 64.54 18.26
CA ASN A 614 15.50 65.35 17.51
C ASN A 614 16.15 64.63 16.30
N ASN A 615 16.84 65.39 15.44
CA ASN A 615 17.39 64.94 14.14
C ASN A 615 18.79 64.30 14.22
N HIS A 616 19.10 63.45 13.23
CA HIS A 616 20.20 63.57 12.25
C HIS A 616 19.85 62.59 11.09
N ASN A 617 19.82 62.93 9.78
CA ASN A 617 20.79 63.59 8.88
C ASN A 617 22.09 62.77 8.80
N GLU A 618 22.65 62.36 7.65
CA GLU A 618 22.44 62.55 6.18
C GLU A 618 23.18 61.36 5.48
N GLU A 619 23.15 61.03 4.17
CA GLU A 619 22.56 61.59 2.94
C GLU A 619 22.46 60.49 1.83
N MET A 620 21.92 60.84 0.64
CA MET A 620 22.13 60.30 -0.75
C MET A 620 22.47 58.81 -1.00
N GLY A 621 22.04 58.14 -2.08
CA GLY A 621 21.37 58.54 -3.35
C GLY A 621 21.76 57.51 -4.44
N ASP A 622 21.17 57.45 -5.64
CA ASP A 622 20.01 58.15 -6.20
C ASP A 622 19.31 57.27 -7.29
N SER A 623 18.18 57.77 -7.76
CA SER A 623 17.14 57.27 -8.67
C SER A 623 17.57 56.72 -10.03
N SER A 624 16.86 55.66 -10.48
CA SER A 624 16.14 55.59 -11.77
C SER A 624 15.45 54.22 -11.91
N GLY A 625 14.32 54.04 -12.59
CA GLY A 625 13.57 54.97 -13.45
C GLY A 625 13.43 54.39 -14.86
N GLY A 626 12.34 53.67 -15.15
CA GLY A 626 12.15 52.99 -16.44
C GLY A 626 10.77 52.35 -16.57
N ASP A 627 10.14 52.55 -17.73
CA ASP A 627 8.69 52.48 -17.89
C ASP A 627 8.10 51.11 -18.26
N THR A 628 6.77 51.07 -18.27
CA THR A 628 5.93 49.93 -18.67
C THR A 628 6.17 49.41 -20.09
N SER A 629 5.93 48.12 -20.31
CA SER A 629 5.46 47.56 -21.59
C SER A 629 4.77 46.21 -21.38
N ALA A 630 3.54 46.08 -21.85
CA ALA A 630 2.76 44.85 -21.74
C ALA A 630 3.05 43.92 -22.93
N ASN A 631 3.49 42.68 -22.66
CA ASN A 631 3.69 41.65 -23.68
C ASN A 631 2.72 40.49 -23.49
N THR A 632 1.75 40.37 -24.40
CA THR A 632 0.76 39.29 -24.41
C THR A 632 1.35 38.00 -24.95
N LEU A 633 1.68 37.05 -24.08
CA LEU A 633 2.20 35.74 -24.49
C LEU A 633 1.06 34.73 -24.70
N LYS A 634 1.03 34.12 -25.90
CA LYS A 634 0.09 33.07 -26.27
C LYS A 634 0.41 31.78 -25.52
N ALA A 635 -0.61 31.12 -24.97
CA ALA A 635 -0.47 29.79 -24.39
C ALA A 635 -0.55 28.73 -25.50
N ASN A 636 0.57 28.04 -25.77
CA ASN A 636 0.51 26.78 -26.52
C ASN A 636 -0.25 25.75 -25.68
N LYS A 637 -1.09 24.94 -26.35
CA LYS A 637 -1.67 23.74 -25.75
C LYS A 637 -0.57 22.68 -25.71
N ASN A 638 -0.17 22.24 -24.52
CA ASN A 638 0.55 20.97 -24.40
C ASN A 638 -0.45 19.84 -24.72
N GLU A 639 -0.01 18.85 -25.48
CA GLU A 639 -0.85 17.77 -25.99
C GLU A 639 -1.18 16.75 -24.89
N ASP A 640 -2.25 15.98 -25.09
CA ASP A 640 -2.61 14.87 -24.22
C ASP A 640 -1.57 13.76 -24.39
N SER A 641 -0.76 13.48 -23.35
CA SER A 641 0.27 12.44 -23.34
C SER A 641 -0.33 11.02 -23.21
N SER A 642 -1.29 10.70 -24.09
CA SER A 642 -1.95 9.41 -24.18
C SER A 642 -0.96 8.38 -24.74
N VAL A 643 -0.36 7.58 -23.85
CA VAL A 643 0.51 6.47 -24.21
C VAL A 643 -0.36 5.31 -24.71
N ASP A 644 -0.62 5.29 -26.02
CA ASP A 644 -1.35 4.21 -26.68
C ASP A 644 -0.57 2.89 -26.56
N ILE A 645 -1.00 2.05 -25.61
CA ILE A 645 -0.41 0.74 -25.29
C ILE A 645 -0.37 -0.17 -26.55
N ARG A 646 -1.34 0.00 -27.47
CA ARG A 646 -1.40 -0.77 -28.73
C ARG A 646 -0.26 -0.43 -29.70
N LYS A 647 0.39 0.74 -29.57
CA LYS A 647 1.58 1.12 -30.35
C LYS A 647 2.88 0.55 -29.79
N ILE A 648 3.04 0.45 -28.46
CA ILE A 648 4.26 -0.11 -27.85
C ILE A 648 4.48 -1.55 -28.34
N ARG A 649 3.40 -2.36 -28.37
CA ARG A 649 3.42 -3.76 -28.83
C ARG A 649 3.88 -3.95 -30.28
N ARG A 650 3.75 -2.94 -31.15
CA ARG A 650 4.22 -3.02 -32.56
C ARG A 650 5.74 -2.87 -32.71
N ASN A 651 6.41 -2.23 -31.74
CA ASN A 651 7.86 -2.05 -31.76
C ASN A 651 8.61 -3.17 -31.02
N THR A 652 7.90 -4.01 -30.25
CA THR A 652 8.47 -5.19 -29.56
C THR A 652 8.16 -6.51 -30.27
N SER A 653 7.30 -6.51 -31.29
CA SER A 653 6.97 -7.70 -32.11
C SER A 653 7.80 -7.80 -33.40
N SER A 654 9.05 -7.35 -33.37
CA SER A 654 9.95 -7.32 -34.55
C SER A 654 11.41 -7.69 -34.19
N SER A 655 11.58 -8.73 -33.38
CA SER A 655 12.89 -9.32 -33.04
C SER A 655 12.73 -10.78 -32.63
N ASP A 656 12.74 -11.69 -33.61
CA ASP A 656 12.72 -13.12 -33.36
C ASP A 656 14.07 -13.60 -32.77
N PRO A 657 14.08 -14.43 -31.71
CA PRO A 657 15.31 -14.91 -31.09
C PRO A 657 15.70 -16.33 -31.56
N GLU A 658 16.61 -16.45 -32.53
CA GLU A 658 17.22 -17.74 -32.91
C GLU A 658 18.75 -17.75 -32.78
N SER A 659 19.27 -18.94 -32.44
CA SER A 659 20.69 -19.35 -32.42
C SER A 659 21.64 -18.64 -31.43
N ALA A 660 21.96 -19.35 -30.34
CA ALA A 660 23.13 -19.07 -29.48
C ALA A 660 23.65 -20.40 -28.87
N THR A 661 24.02 -21.35 -29.72
CA THR A 661 24.47 -22.68 -29.29
C THR A 661 25.95 -22.68 -28.87
N SER A 662 26.28 -23.54 -27.92
CA SER A 662 27.58 -23.66 -27.24
C SER A 662 28.82 -23.70 -28.14
N VAL A 663 29.89 -23.01 -27.69
CA VAL A 663 31.28 -23.36 -28.00
C VAL A 663 32.07 -23.45 -26.69
N ALA A 664 32.84 -24.52 -26.50
CA ALA A 664 33.68 -24.72 -25.33
C ALA A 664 35.06 -25.29 -25.71
N ALA A 665 36.09 -24.45 -25.55
CA ALA A 665 37.52 -24.80 -25.46
C ALA A 665 38.19 -23.60 -24.73
N THR A 666 38.98 -23.71 -23.66
CA THR A 666 40.03 -24.67 -23.25
C THR A 666 41.37 -24.39 -23.93
N THR A 667 42.34 -23.95 -23.10
CA THR A 667 43.76 -23.56 -23.33
C THR A 667 44.05 -22.05 -23.38
N SER A 668 45.16 -21.52 -22.84
CA SER A 668 45.93 -21.79 -21.59
C SER A 668 47.17 -20.87 -21.57
N ALA A 669 47.39 -20.15 -20.46
CA ALA A 669 48.67 -19.52 -20.10
C ALA A 669 48.69 -19.28 -18.59
#